data_AF-A0A1I4NRP8-F1
#
_entry.id   AF-A0A1I4NRP8-F1
#
_cell.length_a   1.000
_cell.length_b   1.000
_cell.length_c   1.000
_cell.angle_alpha   90.00
_cell.angle_beta   90.00
_cell.angle_gamma   90.00
#
_symmetry.space_group_name_H-M   'P 1'
#
loop_
_entity.id
_entity.type
_entity.pdbx_description
1 polymer ?
#
loop_
_entity_poly.entity_id
_entity_poly.type
_entity_poly.pdbx_seq_one_letter_code
_entity_poly.pdbx_strand_id
1 'polypeptide(L)'
;MPKVTVITLPNEMLDVPQPKTEKKQAPRHLSFKTILYKGYCMFLPIMQTQNWFINMLSFLLARVTIMGDIAPIGLAFFAAVAQLQKKRAFTVGLWCIAGVLSAGYYVEVGTYVATMLLYYLWSDKITRLHKKIMAVPLLAFCVILCYGFVISLFSQATLYNFLLQIFDASTCLVLSYIFMYGVPMLLEKQSIYSQQYMTSERVSCMILLLAIAVAGLGNIIVFDYNIRNMAGCLLIMAMSLAGGPGLGACVGVVIGLVIGLSDGNATLTVSLYAVAGVLAGAFRGLGKFAVILGFILGSVITILYFGQDQQLLRALSECAIAGGMFFLVPSKGVANWCNLAFSSPTSVSAADNSLHVQETVSKIKNIAEVFHELAGTFGSIVEDTKGKIRDDQLAKTLSTVGEQLCVNCGKRPQCWEADFYRTYHGILELLEQTDIKSMPISNLPKVFQDNCIRKKELIETIGLVTERNITASFWQKRIIEQRQIVTEQMEATSVIISNLAYEIGKVEHSNKALSLVLQEKAAMLECSLTGVRVTGKQGGAVIEASKSPCNNKKECINTILPLASSIMKEKLMLKAECGDTIKKKRCTLAMKVATRFQIETGIASFAKEGQGICGDTCTVIPLYKGKIALILSDGMGSGKKAALESNMAIKFLQRLLSVGFDTTIAVKTVNSMLLLRTPDESFVTLDMAVIDTYSGETEFLKIGAAPSFIKRVREVMTIKSSSLPIGILQQIEIKPLKEIVVEGDFIIMVSDGIVDVPQSSLDKENWLANFLRRGVNTKPQALAEQILAQALLMSGNRVHDDMTVMVAKVAQNTDV
;
A
#
# COMPACT_ATOMS: atom_id res chain seq x y z
N MET A 1 21.37 -3.93 44.83
CA MET A 1 21.83 -5.23 44.31
C MET A 1 20.86 -6.30 44.77
N PRO A 2 20.07 -6.91 43.86
CA PRO A 2 19.02 -7.85 44.25
C PRO A 2 19.60 -9.25 44.54
N LYS A 3 19.03 -9.89 45.57
CA LYS A 3 19.31 -11.26 46.00
C LYS A 3 18.86 -12.25 44.93
N VAL A 4 19.80 -13.02 44.39
CA VAL A 4 19.53 -14.16 43.52
C VAL A 4 19.00 -15.31 44.39
N THR A 5 17.74 -15.68 44.19
CA THR A 5 17.13 -16.88 44.77
C THR A 5 17.31 -18.02 43.78
N VAL A 6 17.99 -19.08 44.21
CA VAL A 6 18.24 -20.30 43.44
C VAL A 6 16.94 -21.10 43.39
N ILE A 7 16.38 -21.27 42.18
CA ILE A 7 15.27 -22.18 41.93
C ILE A 7 15.87 -23.56 41.64
N THR A 8 15.63 -24.50 42.54
CA THR A 8 15.89 -25.92 42.39
C THR A 8 14.96 -26.51 41.32
N LEU A 9 15.54 -27.06 40.25
CA LEU A 9 14.82 -27.87 39.26
C LEU A 9 14.44 -29.24 39.86
N PRO A 10 13.23 -29.77 39.61
CA PRO A 10 12.85 -31.11 40.01
C PRO A 10 13.60 -32.17 39.19
N ASN A 11 14.07 -33.21 39.88
CA ASN A 11 14.78 -34.39 39.37
C ASN A 11 13.87 -35.34 38.58
N GLU A 12 13.16 -34.86 37.56
CA GLU A 12 12.58 -35.73 36.54
C GLU A 12 13.38 -35.54 35.25
N MET A 13 14.32 -36.46 35.06
CA MET A 13 15.11 -36.58 33.85
C MET A 13 14.15 -36.78 32.67
N LEU A 14 14.13 -35.80 31.76
CA LEU A 14 13.65 -35.98 30.40
C LEU A 14 14.36 -37.18 29.78
N ASP A 15 13.62 -38.25 29.48
CA ASP A 15 14.09 -39.39 28.71
C ASP A 15 14.69 -38.89 27.39
N VAL A 16 16.01 -38.95 27.30
CA VAL A 16 16.74 -38.75 26.05
C VAL A 16 16.32 -39.88 25.11
N PRO A 17 15.83 -39.59 23.89
CA PRO A 17 15.48 -40.64 22.95
C PRO A 17 16.74 -41.45 22.64
N GLN A 18 16.76 -42.70 23.08
CA GLN A 18 17.86 -43.61 22.79
C GLN A 18 18.05 -43.72 21.27
N PRO A 19 19.31 -43.75 20.78
CA PRO A 19 19.57 -44.04 19.38
C PRO A 19 19.04 -45.44 19.09
N LYS A 20 18.11 -45.54 18.13
CA LYS A 20 17.61 -46.83 17.64
C LYS A 20 18.81 -47.70 17.28
N THR A 21 19.04 -48.75 18.06
CA THR A 21 20.00 -49.80 17.76
C THR A 21 19.62 -50.40 16.42
N GLU A 22 20.46 -50.17 15.40
CA GLU A 22 20.35 -50.86 14.12
C GLU A 22 20.46 -52.37 14.39
N LYS A 23 19.33 -53.08 14.23
CA LYS A 23 19.36 -54.52 14.09
C LYS A 23 20.24 -54.85 12.89
N LYS A 24 21.43 -55.42 13.14
CA LYS A 24 22.25 -56.10 12.13
C LYS A 24 21.34 -57.02 11.33
N GLN A 25 21.07 -56.66 10.08
CA GLN A 25 20.34 -57.51 9.15
C GLN A 25 21.23 -58.70 8.82
N ALA A 26 20.75 -59.91 9.11
CA ALA A 26 21.29 -61.16 8.59
C ALA A 26 21.39 -61.11 7.05
N PRO A 27 22.33 -61.86 6.43
CA PRO A 27 22.54 -61.79 4.99
C PRO A 27 21.25 -62.15 4.25
N ARG A 28 20.72 -61.17 3.51
CA ARG A 28 19.50 -61.33 2.72
C ARG A 28 19.79 -62.21 1.51
N HIS A 29 19.26 -63.44 1.52
CA HIS A 29 18.99 -64.17 0.29
C HIS A 29 18.13 -63.29 -0.63
N LEU A 30 18.67 -62.91 -1.80
CA LEU A 30 17.91 -62.19 -2.83
C LEU A 30 16.83 -63.11 -3.41
N SER A 31 15.62 -63.05 -2.83
CA SER A 31 14.44 -63.70 -3.38
C SER A 31 13.97 -62.96 -4.64
N PHE A 32 13.81 -63.71 -5.73
CA PHE A 32 13.32 -63.27 -7.04
C PHE A 32 12.01 -62.48 -6.97
N LYS A 33 11.15 -62.75 -5.97
CA LYS A 33 9.90 -62.01 -5.71
C LYS A 33 10.11 -60.55 -5.27
N THR A 34 11.22 -60.24 -4.60
CA THR A 34 11.53 -58.87 -4.15
C THR A 34 12.02 -57.99 -5.30
N ILE A 35 12.70 -58.61 -6.27
CA ILE A 35 13.12 -57.97 -7.52
C ILE A 35 11.88 -57.73 -8.41
N LEU A 36 10.98 -58.71 -8.49
CA LEU A 36 9.69 -58.59 -9.18
C LEU A 36 8.78 -57.52 -8.56
N TYR A 37 8.72 -57.41 -7.23
CA TYR A 37 7.92 -56.39 -6.54
C TYR A 37 8.52 -54.98 -6.66
N LYS A 38 9.85 -54.84 -6.58
CA LYS A 38 10.53 -53.56 -6.91
C LYS A 38 10.33 -53.19 -8.38
N GLY A 39 10.40 -54.15 -9.29
CA GLY A 39 10.07 -53.97 -10.71
C GLY A 39 8.62 -53.55 -10.91
N TYR A 40 7.68 -54.20 -10.22
CA TYR A 40 6.25 -53.88 -10.27
C TYR A 40 5.95 -52.45 -9.75
N CYS A 41 6.58 -52.04 -8.64
CA CYS A 41 6.52 -50.66 -8.16
C CYS A 41 7.23 -49.64 -9.07
N MET A 42 8.17 -50.08 -9.90
CA MET A 42 8.87 -49.28 -10.91
C MET A 42 8.07 -49.17 -12.23
N PHE A 43 7.19 -50.13 -12.50
CA PHE A 43 6.26 -50.16 -13.64
C PHE A 43 4.99 -49.33 -13.41
N LEU A 44 4.47 -49.24 -12.18
CA LEU A 44 3.27 -48.45 -11.84
C LEU A 44 3.31 -46.94 -12.24
N PRO A 45 4.44 -46.21 -12.14
CA PRO A 45 4.54 -44.81 -12.57
C PRO A 45 4.49 -44.60 -14.09
N ILE A 46 4.77 -45.65 -14.88
CA ILE A 46 4.76 -45.61 -16.36
C ILE A 46 3.31 -45.46 -16.87
N MET A 47 2.34 -46.01 -16.14
CA MET A 47 0.91 -45.97 -16.49
C MET A 47 0.10 -44.86 -15.80
N GLN A 48 0.73 -44.00 -14.97
CA GLN A 48 0.02 -42.85 -14.42
C GLN A 48 -0.22 -41.79 -15.51
N THR A 49 -1.50 -41.54 -15.83
CA THR A 49 -1.96 -40.54 -16.81
C THR A 49 -1.40 -39.13 -16.58
N GLN A 50 -0.99 -38.80 -15.36
CA GLN A 50 -0.39 -37.52 -15.00
C GLN A 50 1.05 -37.30 -15.53
N ASN A 51 1.72 -38.35 -16.02
CA ASN A 51 3.11 -38.25 -16.52
C ASN A 51 3.21 -38.33 -18.05
N TRP A 52 2.10 -38.52 -18.77
CA TRP A 52 2.11 -38.81 -20.22
C TRP A 52 2.70 -37.66 -21.05
N PHE A 53 2.33 -36.42 -20.74
CA PHE A 53 2.85 -35.23 -21.44
C PHE A 53 4.38 -35.11 -21.34
N ILE A 54 4.93 -35.32 -20.15
CA ILE A 54 6.37 -35.16 -19.89
C ILE A 54 7.16 -36.32 -20.49
N ASN A 55 6.59 -37.52 -20.49
CA ASN A 55 7.18 -38.68 -21.14
C ASN A 55 7.21 -38.52 -22.68
N MET A 56 6.13 -38.00 -23.28
CA MET A 56 6.09 -37.67 -24.71
C MET A 56 7.14 -36.60 -25.06
N LEU A 57 7.27 -35.57 -24.21
CA LEU A 57 8.25 -34.52 -24.38
C LEU A 57 9.69 -35.05 -24.30
N SER A 58 9.98 -35.95 -23.36
CA SER A 58 11.29 -36.60 -23.25
C SER A 58 11.64 -37.46 -24.46
N PHE A 59 10.65 -38.13 -25.05
CA PHE A 59 10.83 -38.92 -26.27
C PHE A 59 11.19 -38.02 -27.45
N LEU A 60 10.46 -36.94 -27.66
CA LEU A 60 10.72 -35.99 -28.77
C LEU A 60 12.06 -35.29 -28.61
N LEU A 61 12.37 -34.75 -27.43
CA LEU A 61 13.62 -34.05 -27.16
C LEU A 61 14.85 -34.92 -27.38
N ALA A 62 14.75 -36.23 -27.09
CA ALA A 62 15.85 -37.16 -27.29
C ALA A 62 16.07 -37.59 -28.75
N ARG A 63 15.13 -37.28 -29.67
CA ARG A 63 15.29 -37.51 -31.11
C ARG A 63 16.05 -36.39 -31.81
N VAL A 64 16.32 -35.28 -31.13
CA VAL A 64 16.94 -34.10 -31.72
C VAL A 64 18.46 -34.24 -31.72
N THR A 65 19.06 -34.19 -32.90
CA THR A 65 20.50 -34.22 -33.08
C THR A 65 21.04 -32.92 -33.64
N ILE A 66 22.27 -32.58 -33.24
CA ILE A 66 23.02 -31.47 -33.79
C ILE A 66 24.08 -32.05 -34.74
N MET A 67 24.14 -31.52 -35.97
CA MET A 67 25.09 -31.95 -37.01
C MET A 67 25.04 -33.43 -37.41
N GLY A 68 24.00 -34.16 -36.99
CA GLY A 68 23.77 -35.56 -37.36
C GLY A 68 24.53 -36.60 -36.53
N ASP A 69 25.46 -36.17 -35.66
CA ASP A 69 26.35 -37.07 -34.92
C ASP A 69 26.15 -37.06 -33.39
N ILE A 70 25.53 -36.01 -32.83
CA ILE A 70 25.35 -35.86 -31.37
C ILE A 70 23.91 -35.51 -30.94
N ALA A 71 23.43 -36.12 -29.84
CA ALA A 71 22.12 -35.90 -29.23
C ALA A 71 22.19 -35.44 -27.74
N PRO A 72 22.67 -34.22 -27.44
CA PRO A 72 22.79 -33.71 -26.06
C PRO A 72 21.44 -33.40 -25.39
N ILE A 73 20.39 -33.14 -26.18
CA ILE A 73 19.16 -32.49 -25.72
C ILE A 73 18.32 -33.39 -24.82
N GLY A 74 18.18 -34.68 -25.16
CA GLY A 74 17.45 -35.65 -24.34
C GLY A 74 18.10 -35.87 -22.98
N LEU A 75 19.43 -35.98 -22.95
CA LEU A 75 20.21 -36.17 -21.73
C LEU A 75 20.12 -34.92 -20.83
N ALA A 76 20.13 -33.74 -21.43
CA ALA A 76 19.96 -32.48 -20.72
C ALA A 76 18.58 -32.37 -20.05
N PHE A 77 17.52 -32.80 -20.74
CA PHE A 77 16.16 -32.84 -20.17
C PHE A 77 16.06 -33.84 -19.01
N PHE A 78 16.66 -35.03 -19.16
CA PHE A 78 16.76 -36.02 -18.08
C PHE A 78 17.47 -35.42 -16.85
N ALA A 79 18.61 -34.76 -17.04
CA ALA A 79 19.37 -34.15 -15.95
C ALA A 79 18.57 -33.09 -15.19
N ALA A 80 17.82 -32.24 -15.91
CA ALA A 80 16.95 -31.23 -15.32
C ALA A 80 15.80 -31.84 -14.49
N VAL A 81 15.08 -32.83 -15.04
CA VAL A 81 13.98 -33.49 -14.31
C VAL A 81 14.51 -34.29 -13.11
N ALA A 82 15.65 -34.96 -13.26
CA ALA A 82 16.27 -35.75 -12.21
C ALA A 82 16.77 -34.93 -11.02
N GLN A 83 17.19 -33.68 -11.27
CA GLN A 83 17.53 -32.69 -10.23
C GLN A 83 16.28 -32.16 -9.50
N LEU A 84 15.17 -31.94 -10.21
CA LEU A 84 13.96 -31.34 -9.63
C LEU A 84 13.04 -32.37 -8.95
N GLN A 85 12.84 -33.53 -9.57
CA GLN A 85 11.90 -34.56 -9.13
C GLN A 85 12.47 -35.98 -9.34
N LYS A 86 13.23 -36.47 -8.34
CA LYS A 86 13.81 -37.83 -8.31
C LYS A 86 12.80 -38.95 -8.64
N LYS A 87 11.52 -38.79 -8.28
CA LYS A 87 10.47 -39.80 -8.52
C LYS A 87 10.14 -40.01 -10.01
N ARG A 88 10.28 -38.97 -10.85
CA ARG A 88 9.96 -39.01 -12.29
C ARG A 88 11.19 -39.25 -13.18
N ALA A 89 12.39 -39.18 -12.62
CA ALA A 89 13.65 -39.38 -13.34
C ALA A 89 13.69 -40.73 -14.10
N PHE A 90 13.18 -41.80 -13.47
CA PHE A 90 13.21 -43.14 -14.07
C PHE A 90 12.40 -43.22 -15.37
N THR A 91 11.17 -42.70 -15.34
CA THR A 91 10.29 -42.76 -16.51
C THR A 91 10.85 -41.88 -17.64
N VAL A 92 11.28 -40.67 -17.31
CA VAL A 92 11.83 -39.72 -18.29
C VAL A 92 13.05 -40.30 -19.02
N GLY A 93 14.01 -40.86 -18.28
CA GLY A 93 15.21 -41.39 -18.95
C GLY A 93 14.94 -42.65 -19.79
N LEU A 94 13.95 -43.47 -19.44
CA LEU A 94 13.53 -44.60 -20.29
C LEU A 94 12.95 -44.12 -21.62
N TRP A 95 12.13 -43.07 -21.60
CA TRP A 95 11.58 -42.46 -22.82
C TRP A 95 12.64 -41.70 -23.62
N CYS A 96 13.66 -41.12 -22.97
CA CYS A 96 14.81 -40.56 -23.69
C CYS A 96 15.58 -41.65 -24.45
N ILE A 97 15.89 -42.78 -23.82
CA ILE A 97 16.56 -43.91 -24.48
C ILE A 97 15.73 -44.42 -25.67
N ALA A 98 14.41 -44.54 -25.49
CA ALA A 98 13.50 -44.92 -26.57
C ALA A 98 13.52 -43.90 -27.73
N GLY A 99 13.66 -42.61 -27.43
CA GLY A 99 13.81 -41.55 -28.43
C GLY A 99 15.08 -41.69 -29.26
N VAL A 100 16.24 -41.81 -28.60
CA VAL A 100 17.54 -41.98 -29.28
C VAL A 100 17.55 -43.24 -30.15
N LEU A 101 17.01 -44.36 -29.63
CA LEU A 101 16.85 -45.60 -30.39
C LEU A 101 15.96 -45.43 -31.62
N SER A 102 14.83 -44.71 -31.48
CA SER A 102 13.93 -44.43 -32.59
C SER A 102 14.55 -43.57 -33.69
N ALA A 103 15.57 -42.78 -33.36
CA ALA A 103 16.28 -41.94 -34.32
C ALA A 103 17.51 -42.66 -34.95
N GLY A 104 17.86 -43.86 -34.48
CA GLY A 104 18.90 -44.71 -35.07
C GLY A 104 20.32 -44.52 -34.51
N TYR A 105 20.49 -43.76 -33.42
CA TYR A 105 21.80 -43.40 -32.86
C TYR A 105 22.28 -44.37 -31.78
N TYR A 106 22.64 -45.59 -32.18
CA TYR A 106 22.96 -46.67 -31.23
C TYR A 106 24.20 -46.43 -30.35
N VAL A 107 25.21 -45.70 -30.85
CA VAL A 107 26.45 -45.41 -30.11
C VAL A 107 26.18 -44.51 -28.90
N GLU A 108 25.25 -43.57 -29.05
CA GLU A 108 24.85 -42.63 -28.00
C GLU A 108 23.94 -43.26 -26.95
N VAL A 109 23.23 -44.34 -27.27
CA VAL A 109 22.44 -45.07 -26.27
C VAL A 109 23.34 -45.48 -25.08
N GLY A 110 24.61 -45.79 -25.33
CA GLY A 110 25.58 -46.09 -24.28
C GLY A 110 25.86 -44.91 -23.33
N THR A 111 25.90 -43.66 -23.80
CA THR A 111 26.06 -42.47 -22.91
C THR A 111 24.84 -42.30 -22.02
N TYR A 112 23.63 -42.46 -22.59
CA TYR A 112 22.36 -42.36 -21.86
C TYR A 112 22.24 -43.44 -20.78
N VAL A 113 22.54 -44.69 -21.13
CA VAL A 113 22.52 -45.82 -20.19
C VAL A 113 23.56 -45.63 -19.09
N ALA A 114 24.80 -45.25 -19.43
CA ALA A 114 25.86 -45.00 -18.44
C ALA A 114 25.49 -43.87 -17.47
N THR A 115 24.91 -42.77 -17.98
CA THR A 115 24.47 -41.64 -17.16
C THR A 115 23.35 -42.03 -16.21
N MET A 116 22.35 -42.80 -16.68
CA MET A 116 21.27 -43.29 -15.81
C MET A 116 21.79 -44.24 -14.73
N LEU A 117 22.68 -45.18 -15.09
CA LEU A 117 23.24 -46.16 -14.16
C LEU A 117 24.03 -45.46 -13.04
N LEU A 118 24.91 -44.52 -13.41
CA LEU A 118 25.69 -43.73 -12.46
C LEU A 118 24.81 -42.81 -11.60
N TYR A 119 23.78 -42.19 -12.16
CA TYR A 119 22.81 -41.40 -11.39
C TYR A 119 22.15 -42.25 -10.28
N TYR A 120 21.69 -43.46 -10.59
CA TYR A 120 21.04 -44.33 -9.60
C TYR A 120 22.02 -44.89 -8.56
N LEU A 121 23.22 -45.28 -8.97
CA LEU A 121 24.28 -45.75 -8.06
C LEU A 121 24.66 -44.69 -7.02
N TRP A 122 24.66 -43.41 -7.40
CA TRP A 122 25.05 -42.31 -6.51
C TRP A 122 23.87 -41.48 -6.00
N SER A 123 22.63 -41.93 -6.22
CA SER A 123 21.43 -41.12 -5.95
C SER A 123 21.24 -40.73 -4.48
N ASP A 124 21.85 -41.45 -3.53
CA ASP A 124 21.81 -41.16 -2.09
C ASP A 124 22.89 -40.16 -1.63
N LYS A 125 24.01 -40.06 -2.36
CA LYS A 125 25.05 -39.05 -2.11
C LYS A 125 24.72 -37.72 -2.80
N ILE A 126 24.22 -37.79 -4.04
CA ILE A 126 23.87 -36.62 -4.85
C ILE A 126 22.69 -35.86 -4.21
N THR A 127 21.75 -36.55 -3.54
CA THR A 127 20.61 -35.92 -2.84
C THR A 127 21.02 -35.00 -1.68
N ARG A 128 22.19 -35.20 -1.06
CA ARG A 128 22.74 -34.26 -0.06
C ARG A 128 23.27 -32.98 -0.71
N LEU A 129 23.81 -33.09 -1.93
CA LEU A 129 24.37 -31.98 -2.70
C LEU A 129 23.31 -31.16 -3.46
N HIS A 130 22.14 -31.76 -3.72
CA HIS A 130 21.01 -31.13 -4.43
C HIS A 130 20.58 -29.77 -3.85
N LYS A 131 20.76 -29.55 -2.55
CA LYS A 131 20.35 -28.31 -1.86
C LYS A 131 21.29 -27.13 -2.06
N LYS A 132 22.48 -27.32 -2.65
CA LYS A 132 23.48 -26.25 -2.83
C LYS A 132 24.16 -26.20 -4.20
N ILE A 133 24.13 -27.28 -5.00
CA ILE A 133 24.89 -27.37 -6.27
C ILE A 133 24.07 -28.08 -7.36
N MET A 134 24.31 -27.70 -8.63
CA MET A 134 23.80 -28.35 -9.85
C MET A 134 24.47 -29.71 -10.11
N ALA A 135 24.26 -30.64 -9.19
CA ALA A 135 25.01 -31.89 -9.13
C ALA A 135 24.67 -32.87 -10.27
N VAL A 136 23.41 -32.95 -10.72
CA VAL A 136 23.02 -33.88 -11.78
C VAL A 136 23.47 -33.43 -13.18
N PRO A 137 23.31 -32.15 -13.59
CA PRO A 137 23.89 -31.66 -14.85
C PRO A 137 25.41 -31.81 -14.93
N LEU A 138 26.11 -31.59 -13.82
CA LEU A 138 27.57 -31.74 -13.77
C LEU A 138 28.00 -33.21 -13.88
N LEU A 139 27.21 -34.14 -13.32
CA LEU A 139 27.41 -35.57 -13.52
C LEU A 139 27.26 -35.94 -15.00
N ALA A 140 26.18 -35.50 -15.65
CA ALA A 140 25.95 -35.74 -17.08
C ALA A 140 27.11 -35.23 -17.95
N PHE A 141 27.60 -34.01 -17.67
CA PHE A 141 28.77 -33.42 -18.32
C PHE A 141 30.02 -34.30 -18.19
N CYS A 142 30.34 -34.77 -16.98
CA CYS A 142 31.50 -35.64 -16.76
C CYS A 142 31.35 -37.00 -17.46
N VAL A 143 30.14 -37.57 -17.48
CA VAL A 143 29.89 -38.87 -18.12
C VAL A 143 30.07 -38.77 -19.63
N ILE A 144 29.58 -37.71 -20.28
CA ILE A 144 29.78 -37.49 -21.72
C ILE A 144 31.28 -37.40 -22.04
N LEU A 145 32.05 -36.64 -21.25
CA LEU A 145 33.50 -36.49 -21.46
C LEU A 145 34.27 -37.80 -21.24
N CYS A 146 33.98 -38.54 -20.18
CA CYS A 146 34.65 -39.81 -19.92
C CYS A 146 34.27 -40.87 -20.96
N TYR A 147 33.00 -40.97 -21.33
CA TYR A 147 32.53 -41.98 -22.27
C TYR A 147 33.08 -41.75 -23.68
N GLY A 148 33.02 -40.52 -24.21
CA GLY A 148 33.57 -40.26 -25.54
C GLY A 148 35.11 -40.31 -25.56
N PHE A 149 35.80 -40.05 -24.43
CA PHE A 149 37.25 -40.27 -24.35
C PHE A 149 37.59 -41.76 -24.47
N VAL A 150 36.81 -42.62 -23.81
CA VAL A 150 36.94 -44.08 -23.95
C VAL A 150 36.68 -44.53 -25.38
N ILE A 151 35.62 -44.04 -26.03
CA ILE A 151 35.36 -44.36 -27.45
C ILE A 151 36.51 -43.88 -28.35
N SER A 152 37.02 -42.67 -28.10
CA SER A 152 38.13 -42.09 -28.86
C SER A 152 39.44 -42.88 -28.73
N LEU A 153 39.62 -43.71 -27.68
CA LEU A 153 40.77 -44.63 -27.56
C LEU A 153 40.64 -45.86 -28.47
N PHE A 154 39.41 -46.26 -28.84
CA PHE A 154 39.14 -47.41 -29.71
C PHE A 154 38.89 -47.03 -31.18
N SER A 155 38.65 -45.75 -31.46
CA SER A 155 38.49 -45.19 -32.82
C SER A 155 39.69 -44.32 -33.23
N GLN A 156 39.83 -43.94 -34.51
CA GLN A 156 40.83 -42.95 -34.90
C GLN A 156 40.50 -41.58 -34.29
N ALA A 157 41.31 -41.15 -33.33
CA ALA A 157 41.14 -39.87 -32.64
C ALA A 157 41.54 -38.72 -33.55
N THR A 158 40.55 -38.01 -34.10
CA THR A 158 40.76 -36.74 -34.80
C THR A 158 40.53 -35.57 -33.84
N LEU A 159 41.22 -34.45 -34.08
CA LEU A 159 40.99 -33.21 -33.32
C LEU A 159 39.51 -32.77 -33.41
N TYR A 160 38.87 -33.03 -34.56
CA TYR A 160 37.45 -32.78 -34.79
C TYR A 160 36.55 -33.55 -33.81
N ASN A 161 36.76 -34.86 -33.63
CA ASN A 161 35.97 -35.69 -32.72
C ASN A 161 36.09 -35.23 -31.26
N PHE A 162 37.30 -34.79 -30.86
CA PHE A 162 37.51 -34.26 -29.50
C PHE A 162 36.80 -32.92 -29.28
N LEU A 163 36.86 -32.00 -30.26
CA LEU A 163 36.12 -30.74 -30.20
C LEU A 163 34.61 -30.96 -30.17
N LEU A 164 34.11 -31.90 -30.97
CA LEU A 164 32.69 -32.23 -31.06
C LEU A 164 32.17 -32.84 -29.75
N GLN A 165 33.00 -33.62 -29.06
CA GLN A 165 32.67 -34.18 -27.74
C GLN A 165 32.64 -33.12 -26.62
N ILE A 166 33.57 -32.16 -26.62
CA ILE A 166 33.53 -31.01 -25.70
C ILE A 166 32.27 -30.19 -25.95
N PHE A 167 31.92 -30.01 -27.23
CA PHE A 167 30.71 -29.31 -27.63
C PHE A 167 29.44 -30.04 -27.15
N ASP A 168 29.36 -31.37 -27.28
CA ASP A 168 28.26 -32.19 -26.76
C ASP A 168 28.09 -32.06 -25.24
N ALA A 169 29.19 -32.19 -24.49
CA ALA A 169 29.15 -32.06 -23.03
C ALA A 169 28.71 -30.65 -22.59
N SER A 170 29.30 -29.61 -23.19
CA SER A 170 28.99 -28.21 -22.85
C SER A 170 27.55 -27.82 -23.20
N THR A 171 27.04 -28.23 -24.36
CA THR A 171 25.65 -28.00 -24.76
C THR A 171 24.68 -28.71 -23.83
N CYS A 172 24.97 -29.95 -23.44
CA CYS A 172 24.17 -30.68 -22.45
C CYS A 172 24.09 -29.93 -21.11
N LEU A 173 25.21 -29.38 -20.62
CA LEU A 173 25.25 -28.63 -19.37
C LEU A 173 24.40 -27.34 -19.44
N VAL A 174 24.58 -26.55 -20.51
CA VAL A 174 23.86 -25.28 -20.71
C VAL A 174 22.36 -25.53 -20.88
N LEU A 175 21.97 -26.52 -21.69
CA LEU A 175 20.56 -26.86 -21.88
C LEU A 175 19.92 -27.41 -20.60
N SER A 176 20.66 -28.21 -19.82
CA SER A 176 20.17 -28.69 -18.51
C SER A 176 19.86 -27.53 -17.58
N TYR A 177 20.70 -26.48 -17.60
CA TYR A 177 20.46 -25.24 -16.85
C TYR A 177 19.15 -24.58 -17.27
N ILE A 178 18.98 -24.34 -18.57
CA ILE A 178 17.80 -23.68 -19.13
C ILE A 178 16.53 -24.49 -18.81
N PHE A 179 16.57 -25.82 -18.97
CA PHE A 179 15.45 -26.69 -18.68
C PHE A 179 15.08 -26.74 -17.20
N MET A 180 16.03 -26.57 -16.27
CA MET A 180 15.68 -26.48 -14.84
C MET A 180 14.79 -25.28 -14.50
N TYR A 181 14.83 -24.20 -15.29
CA TYR A 181 13.91 -23.07 -15.13
C TYR A 181 12.54 -23.32 -15.78
N GLY A 182 12.49 -24.03 -16.91
CA GLY A 182 11.24 -24.30 -17.65
C GLY A 182 10.43 -25.50 -17.13
N VAL A 183 11.10 -26.57 -16.70
CA VAL A 183 10.49 -27.85 -16.28
C VAL A 183 9.54 -27.75 -15.07
N PRO A 184 9.78 -26.92 -14.03
CA PRO A 184 8.85 -26.75 -12.92
C PRO A 184 7.42 -26.37 -13.35
N MET A 185 7.28 -25.60 -14.44
CA MET A 185 5.98 -25.22 -15.00
C MET A 185 5.17 -26.41 -15.54
N LEU A 186 5.86 -27.47 -15.97
CA LEU A 186 5.24 -28.67 -16.55
C LEU A 186 4.93 -29.73 -15.48
N LEU A 187 5.74 -29.78 -14.41
CA LEU A 187 5.69 -30.84 -13.40
C LEU A 187 4.70 -30.57 -12.26
N GLU A 188 4.48 -29.31 -11.88
CA GLU A 188 3.70 -28.96 -10.70
C GLU A 188 2.21 -28.82 -11.05
N LYS A 189 1.35 -29.63 -10.41
CA LYS A 189 -0.10 -29.53 -10.57
C LYS A 189 -0.50 -28.18 -9.98
N GLN A 190 -0.81 -27.23 -10.86
CA GLN A 190 -1.06 -25.82 -10.59
C GLN A 190 -1.90 -25.62 -9.32
N SER A 191 -1.23 -25.41 -8.19
CA SER A 191 -1.84 -24.78 -7.04
C SER A 191 -1.80 -23.28 -7.30
N ILE A 192 -2.88 -22.59 -6.98
CA ILE A 192 -3.07 -21.14 -7.19
C ILE A 192 -1.92 -20.30 -6.58
N TYR A 193 -1.13 -20.88 -5.67
CA TYR A 193 0.00 -20.23 -4.99
C TYR A 193 1.34 -20.25 -5.76
N SER A 194 1.65 -21.25 -6.59
CA SER A 194 2.91 -21.22 -7.37
C SER A 194 2.83 -20.33 -8.63
N GLN A 195 1.61 -19.86 -8.94
CA GLN A 195 1.32 -18.96 -10.06
C GLN A 195 1.76 -17.50 -9.82
N GLN A 196 2.06 -17.11 -8.57
CA GLN A 196 2.37 -15.73 -8.21
C GLN A 196 3.85 -15.33 -8.39
N TYR A 197 4.72 -16.29 -8.73
CA TYR A 197 6.16 -16.08 -9.02
C TYR A 197 6.52 -16.51 -10.45
N MET A 198 5.69 -16.10 -11.42
CA MET A 198 6.00 -16.25 -12.84
C MET A 198 6.96 -15.15 -13.27
N THR A 199 8.26 -15.46 -13.31
CA THR A 199 9.25 -14.58 -13.95
C THR A 199 9.18 -14.76 -15.46
N SER A 200 9.37 -13.67 -16.21
CA SER A 200 9.43 -13.68 -17.67
C SER A 200 10.45 -14.70 -18.21
N GLU A 201 11.52 -14.93 -17.45
CA GLU A 201 12.57 -15.91 -17.74
C GLU A 201 12.08 -17.37 -17.73
N ARG A 202 11.20 -17.77 -16.81
CA ARG A 202 10.70 -19.16 -16.77
C ARG A 202 9.84 -19.48 -17.98
N VAL A 203 9.06 -18.49 -18.44
CA VAL A 203 8.18 -18.67 -19.58
C VAL A 203 8.97 -18.72 -20.88
N SER A 204 10.02 -17.90 -21.03
CA SER A 204 10.91 -18.00 -22.21
C SER A 204 11.65 -19.34 -22.26
N CYS A 205 12.14 -19.87 -21.13
CA CYS A 205 12.76 -21.19 -21.07
C CYS A 205 11.77 -22.33 -21.41
N MET A 206 10.50 -22.21 -21.00
CA MET A 206 9.48 -23.20 -21.33
C MET A 206 9.12 -23.17 -22.83
N ILE A 207 9.00 -21.97 -23.40
CA ILE A 207 8.79 -21.78 -24.84
C ILE A 207 9.93 -22.38 -25.65
N LEU A 208 11.18 -22.11 -25.27
CA LEU A 208 12.37 -22.69 -25.90
C LEU A 208 12.32 -24.23 -25.87
N LEU A 209 11.94 -24.81 -24.73
CA LEU A 209 11.82 -26.25 -24.55
C LEU A 209 10.77 -26.86 -25.50
N LEU A 210 9.58 -26.25 -25.60
CA LEU A 210 8.54 -26.71 -26.53
C LEU A 210 8.97 -26.56 -28.00
N ALA A 211 9.67 -25.48 -28.35
CA ALA A 211 10.17 -25.25 -29.71
C ALA A 211 11.23 -26.29 -30.12
N ILE A 212 12.15 -26.65 -29.22
CA ILE A 212 13.12 -27.72 -29.46
C ILE A 212 12.41 -29.09 -29.58
N ALA A 213 11.34 -29.33 -28.82
CA ALA A 213 10.59 -30.58 -28.92
C ALA A 213 9.93 -30.78 -30.30
N VAL A 214 9.53 -29.70 -30.99
CA VAL A 214 9.00 -29.77 -32.37
C VAL A 214 10.03 -30.34 -33.34
N ALA A 215 11.33 -30.04 -33.15
CA ALA A 215 12.42 -30.61 -33.94
C ALA A 215 12.45 -32.14 -33.88
N GLY A 216 12.09 -32.69 -32.72
CA GLY A 216 12.10 -34.12 -32.43
C GLY A 216 11.09 -34.95 -33.22
N LEU A 217 10.16 -34.30 -33.92
CA LEU A 217 9.27 -34.96 -34.87
C LEU A 217 10.04 -35.48 -36.10
N GLY A 218 11.24 -34.94 -36.38
CA GLY A 218 12.06 -35.32 -37.54
C GLY A 218 11.42 -34.92 -38.87
N ASN A 219 11.97 -35.42 -39.97
CA ASN A 219 11.46 -35.15 -41.32
C ASN A 219 10.43 -36.22 -41.77
N ILE A 220 9.34 -36.36 -41.01
CA ILE A 220 8.26 -37.28 -41.36
C ILE A 220 7.39 -36.62 -42.44
N ILE A 221 7.52 -37.12 -43.67
CA ILE A 221 6.78 -36.67 -44.83
C ILE A 221 5.51 -37.51 -44.97
N VAL A 222 4.35 -36.86 -44.96
CA VAL A 222 3.05 -37.50 -45.20
C VAL A 222 2.36 -36.75 -46.35
N PHE A 223 2.06 -37.44 -47.45
CA PHE A 223 1.49 -36.85 -48.67
C PHE A 223 2.25 -35.60 -49.16
N ASP A 224 3.59 -35.66 -49.23
CA ASP A 224 4.50 -34.56 -49.61
C ASP A 224 4.58 -33.35 -48.64
N TYR A 225 3.93 -33.41 -47.49
CA TYR A 225 3.96 -32.36 -46.46
C TYR A 225 4.74 -32.78 -45.22
N ASN A 226 5.50 -31.85 -44.66
CA ASN A 226 6.30 -32.10 -43.47
C ASN A 226 5.52 -31.79 -42.18
N ILE A 227 5.24 -32.84 -41.38
CA ILE A 227 4.51 -32.71 -40.11
C ILE A 227 5.25 -31.77 -39.14
N ARG A 228 6.59 -31.77 -39.16
CA ARG A 228 7.41 -30.90 -38.30
C ARG A 228 7.15 -29.43 -38.58
N ASN A 229 7.09 -29.04 -39.84
CA ASN A 229 6.86 -27.66 -40.25
C ASN A 229 5.45 -27.21 -39.84
N MET A 230 4.45 -28.09 -40.03
CA MET A 230 3.07 -27.83 -39.62
C MET A 230 2.93 -27.65 -38.10
N ALA A 231 3.59 -28.50 -37.31
CA ALA A 231 3.63 -28.37 -35.85
C ALA A 231 4.33 -27.07 -35.41
N GLY A 232 5.38 -26.66 -36.12
CA GLY A 232 6.07 -25.40 -35.90
C GLY A 232 5.16 -24.20 -36.14
N CYS A 233 4.47 -24.16 -37.29
CA CYS A 233 3.48 -23.14 -37.62
C CYS A 233 2.36 -23.04 -36.57
N LEU A 234 1.83 -24.18 -36.12
CA LEU A 234 0.82 -24.25 -35.07
C LEU A 234 1.30 -23.64 -33.75
N LEU A 235 2.54 -23.94 -33.35
CA LEU A 235 3.12 -23.40 -32.12
C LEU A 235 3.30 -21.88 -32.23
N ILE A 236 3.80 -21.38 -33.37
CA ILE A 236 3.97 -19.93 -33.60
C ILE A 236 2.60 -19.24 -33.52
N MET A 237 1.58 -19.72 -34.22
CA MET A 237 0.24 -19.11 -34.17
C MET A 237 -0.39 -19.13 -32.78
N ALA A 238 -0.24 -20.23 -32.03
CA ALA A 238 -0.73 -20.33 -30.66
C ALA A 238 -0.04 -19.33 -29.72
N MET A 239 1.28 -19.17 -29.90
CA MET A 239 2.09 -18.25 -29.12
C MET A 239 1.90 -16.79 -29.54
N SER A 240 1.67 -16.50 -30.82
CA SER A 240 1.29 -15.17 -31.30
C SER A 240 -0.08 -14.73 -30.75
N LEU A 241 -1.05 -15.66 -30.67
CA LEU A 241 -2.36 -15.39 -30.04
C LEU A 241 -2.22 -15.20 -28.51
N ALA A 242 -1.29 -15.91 -27.86
CA ALA A 242 -1.05 -15.80 -26.42
C ALA A 242 -0.20 -14.58 -26.03
N GLY A 243 0.82 -14.22 -26.80
CA GLY A 243 1.86 -13.27 -26.39
C GLY A 243 2.03 -12.05 -27.29
N GLY A 244 1.26 -11.94 -28.38
CA GLY A 244 1.38 -10.83 -29.34
C GLY A 244 2.62 -10.94 -30.24
N PRO A 245 3.03 -9.83 -30.89
CA PRO A 245 4.06 -9.85 -31.94
C PRO A 245 5.45 -10.26 -31.42
N GLY A 246 5.83 -9.81 -30.22
CA GLY A 246 7.15 -10.15 -29.65
C GLY A 246 7.32 -11.64 -29.39
N LEU A 247 6.27 -12.30 -28.90
CA LEU A 247 6.33 -13.73 -28.59
C LEU A 247 6.26 -14.60 -29.85
N GLY A 248 5.42 -14.19 -30.81
CA GLY A 248 5.38 -14.78 -32.14
C GLY A 248 6.74 -14.72 -32.85
N ALA A 249 7.41 -13.57 -32.80
CA ALA A 249 8.75 -13.38 -33.35
C ALA A 249 9.79 -14.30 -32.69
N CYS A 250 9.84 -14.31 -31.35
CA CYS A 250 10.80 -15.10 -30.59
C CYS A 250 10.66 -16.60 -30.89
N VAL A 251 9.43 -17.10 -30.86
CA VAL A 251 9.14 -18.50 -31.22
C VAL A 251 9.48 -18.77 -32.67
N GLY A 252 9.15 -17.85 -33.58
CA GLY A 252 9.46 -17.96 -35.00
C GLY A 252 10.97 -18.06 -35.27
N VAL A 253 11.79 -17.26 -34.58
CA VAL A 253 13.26 -17.34 -34.68
C VAL A 253 13.78 -18.67 -34.16
N VAL A 254 13.32 -19.13 -32.99
CA VAL A 254 13.78 -20.41 -32.42
C VAL A 254 13.40 -21.57 -33.33
N ILE A 255 12.14 -21.65 -33.77
CA ILE A 255 11.67 -22.74 -34.65
C ILE A 255 12.34 -22.67 -36.02
N GLY A 256 12.50 -21.47 -36.58
CA GLY A 256 13.21 -21.28 -37.84
C GLY A 256 14.68 -21.67 -37.76
N LEU A 257 15.37 -21.37 -36.65
CA LEU A 257 16.75 -21.77 -36.45
C LEU A 257 16.86 -23.29 -36.37
N VAL A 258 15.95 -23.92 -35.62
CA VAL A 258 15.93 -25.36 -35.40
C VAL A 258 15.62 -26.14 -36.69
N ILE A 259 14.59 -25.74 -37.44
CA ILE A 259 14.23 -26.38 -38.72
C ILE A 259 15.31 -26.07 -39.77
N GLY A 260 15.77 -24.83 -39.80
CA GLY A 260 16.76 -24.34 -40.75
C GLY A 260 18.14 -24.99 -40.65
N LEU A 261 18.59 -25.29 -39.42
CA LEU A 261 19.81 -26.06 -39.18
C LEU A 261 19.65 -27.53 -39.61
N SER A 262 18.44 -28.08 -39.55
CA SER A 262 18.17 -29.45 -40.02
C SER A 262 18.07 -29.56 -41.54
N ASP A 263 17.55 -28.54 -42.22
CA ASP A 263 17.30 -28.56 -43.66
C ASP A 263 18.42 -27.86 -44.47
N GLY A 264 19.45 -27.34 -43.79
CA GLY A 264 20.62 -26.71 -44.41
C GLY A 264 20.40 -25.26 -44.89
N ASN A 265 19.24 -24.66 -44.62
CA ASN A 265 18.90 -23.29 -45.03
C ASN A 265 18.33 -22.47 -43.85
N ALA A 266 19.19 -22.17 -42.89
CA ALA A 266 18.84 -21.44 -41.68
C ALA A 266 18.38 -20.01 -41.93
N THR A 267 18.98 -19.30 -42.89
CA THR A 267 18.69 -17.89 -43.13
C THR A 267 17.25 -17.68 -43.62
N LEU A 268 16.80 -18.50 -44.57
CA LEU A 268 15.47 -18.36 -45.18
C LEU A 268 14.35 -18.80 -44.24
N THR A 269 14.57 -19.86 -43.45
CA THR A 269 13.56 -20.39 -42.53
C THR A 269 13.40 -19.52 -41.27
N VAL A 270 14.49 -18.96 -40.74
CA VAL A 270 14.44 -17.99 -39.65
C VAL A 270 13.68 -16.73 -40.07
N SER A 271 13.99 -16.18 -41.25
CA SER A 271 13.31 -14.98 -41.74
C SER A 271 11.81 -15.23 -41.98
N LEU A 272 11.46 -16.39 -42.57
CA LEU A 272 10.08 -16.78 -42.86
C LEU A 272 9.23 -16.82 -41.58
N TYR A 273 9.66 -17.61 -40.59
CA TYR A 273 8.86 -17.84 -39.39
C TYR A 273 8.88 -16.66 -38.42
N ALA A 274 9.96 -15.87 -38.37
CA ALA A 274 10.02 -14.66 -37.55
C ALA A 274 9.04 -13.59 -38.06
N VAL A 275 9.03 -13.30 -39.37
CA VAL A 275 8.15 -12.30 -39.97
C VAL A 275 6.68 -12.75 -39.90
N ALA A 276 6.42 -14.03 -40.19
CA ALA A 276 5.08 -14.61 -40.04
C ALA A 276 4.58 -14.53 -38.58
N GLY A 277 5.46 -14.78 -37.60
CA GLY A 277 5.15 -14.68 -36.17
C GLY A 277 4.82 -13.25 -35.70
N VAL A 278 5.58 -12.25 -36.17
CA VAL A 278 5.35 -10.82 -35.87
C VAL A 278 3.98 -10.39 -36.40
N LEU A 279 3.70 -10.65 -37.68
CA LEU A 279 2.46 -10.21 -38.33
C LEU A 279 1.24 -10.95 -37.76
N ALA A 280 1.36 -12.25 -37.49
CA ALA A 280 0.32 -12.99 -36.78
C ALA A 280 0.03 -12.40 -35.38
N GLY A 281 1.07 -12.00 -34.65
CA GLY A 281 0.93 -11.43 -33.31
C GLY A 281 0.38 -9.99 -33.31
N ALA A 282 0.70 -9.19 -34.33
CA ALA A 282 0.17 -7.83 -34.49
C ALA A 282 -1.36 -7.84 -34.67
N PHE A 283 -1.90 -8.85 -35.35
CA PHE A 283 -3.34 -8.98 -35.59
C PHE A 283 -4.10 -9.72 -34.48
N ARG A 284 -3.47 -10.04 -33.35
CA ARG A 284 -4.12 -10.70 -32.20
C ARG A 284 -5.42 -10.02 -31.75
N GLY A 285 -5.46 -8.68 -31.76
CA GLY A 285 -6.62 -7.89 -31.28
C GLY A 285 -7.91 -8.12 -32.08
N LEU A 286 -7.80 -8.59 -33.32
CA LEU A 286 -8.92 -8.85 -34.23
C LEU A 286 -9.40 -10.32 -34.19
N GLY A 287 -8.80 -11.16 -33.34
CA GLY A 287 -9.19 -12.55 -33.13
C GLY A 287 -8.42 -13.56 -33.99
N LYS A 288 -8.77 -14.86 -33.84
CA LYS A 288 -8.05 -16.01 -34.42
C LYS A 288 -7.89 -15.96 -35.94
N PHE A 289 -8.94 -15.54 -36.65
CA PHE A 289 -8.91 -15.45 -38.11
C PHE A 289 -7.85 -14.46 -38.58
N ALA A 290 -7.72 -13.33 -37.88
CA ALA A 290 -6.74 -12.32 -38.19
C ALA A 290 -5.30 -12.77 -37.88
N VAL A 291 -5.09 -13.61 -36.86
CA VAL A 291 -3.79 -14.24 -36.58
C VAL A 291 -3.37 -15.18 -37.72
N ILE A 292 -4.27 -16.02 -38.22
CA ILE A 292 -3.99 -16.94 -39.36
C ILE A 292 -3.67 -16.13 -40.61
N LEU A 293 -4.49 -15.12 -40.90
CA LEU A 293 -4.30 -14.24 -42.05
C LEU A 293 -2.97 -13.48 -41.96
N GLY A 294 -2.62 -12.96 -40.78
CA GLY A 294 -1.33 -12.33 -40.51
C GLY A 294 -0.14 -13.27 -40.71
N PHE A 295 -0.27 -14.52 -40.26
CA PHE A 295 0.76 -15.53 -40.45
C PHE A 295 0.99 -15.84 -41.93
N ILE A 296 -0.08 -16.11 -42.68
CA ILE A 296 -0.01 -16.40 -44.13
C ILE A 296 0.55 -15.20 -44.89
N LEU A 297 0.10 -13.97 -44.59
CA LEU A 297 0.62 -12.76 -45.21
C LEU A 297 2.12 -12.59 -44.96
N GLY A 298 2.57 -12.79 -43.71
CA GLY A 298 3.99 -12.72 -43.38
C GLY A 298 4.83 -13.77 -44.11
N SER A 299 4.33 -15.01 -44.20
CA SER A 299 4.97 -16.06 -45.00
C SER A 299 5.05 -15.69 -46.48
N VAL A 300 3.97 -15.16 -47.07
CA VAL A 300 3.96 -14.73 -48.49
C VAL A 300 4.97 -13.61 -48.74
N ILE A 301 5.00 -12.58 -47.89
CA ILE A 301 5.93 -11.44 -48.03
C ILE A 301 7.39 -11.93 -48.02
N THR A 302 7.75 -12.81 -47.09
CA THR A 302 9.13 -13.30 -47.00
C THR A 302 9.51 -14.19 -48.19
N ILE A 303 8.60 -15.06 -48.67
CA ILE A 303 8.94 -15.91 -49.81
C ILE A 303 9.02 -15.08 -51.11
N LEU A 304 8.22 -14.03 -51.29
CA LEU A 304 8.34 -13.13 -52.44
C LEU A 304 9.70 -12.39 -52.48
N TYR A 305 10.28 -12.11 -51.32
CA TYR A 305 11.55 -11.37 -51.22
C TYR A 305 12.78 -12.28 -51.31
N PHE A 306 12.70 -13.52 -50.81
CA PHE A 306 13.85 -14.43 -50.67
C PHE A 306 13.74 -15.75 -51.46
N GLY A 307 12.60 -16.06 -52.09
CA GLY A 307 12.28 -17.41 -52.58
C GLY A 307 12.75 -17.77 -53.99
N GLN A 308 13.15 -19.04 -54.17
CA GLN A 308 13.29 -19.74 -55.46
C GLN A 308 12.03 -20.61 -55.74
N ASP A 309 11.60 -20.69 -57.00
CA ASP A 309 10.23 -21.06 -57.43
C ASP A 309 9.68 -22.43 -56.97
N GLN A 310 10.52 -23.45 -56.72
CA GLN A 310 10.01 -24.82 -56.52
C GLN A 310 9.57 -25.16 -55.08
N GLN A 311 9.94 -24.36 -54.06
CA GLN A 311 9.60 -24.64 -52.65
C GLN A 311 8.46 -23.74 -52.10
N LEU A 312 8.08 -22.71 -52.85
CA LEU A 312 7.06 -21.71 -52.48
C LEU A 312 5.67 -22.32 -52.24
N LEU A 313 5.19 -23.15 -53.18
CA LEU A 313 3.85 -23.75 -53.11
C LEU A 313 3.72 -24.74 -51.94
N ARG A 314 4.80 -25.46 -51.61
CA ARG A 314 4.82 -26.42 -50.49
C ARG A 314 4.80 -25.72 -49.14
N ALA A 315 5.64 -24.69 -48.95
CA ALA A 315 5.68 -23.94 -47.69
C ALA A 315 4.33 -23.22 -47.41
N LEU A 316 3.70 -22.64 -48.44
CA LEU A 316 2.40 -21.99 -48.29
C LEU A 316 1.26 -22.96 -47.97
N SER A 317 1.27 -24.16 -48.57
CA SER A 317 0.27 -25.19 -48.25
C SER A 317 0.47 -25.76 -46.84
N GLU A 318 1.70 -25.95 -46.37
CA GLU A 318 1.98 -26.33 -44.98
C GLU A 318 1.46 -25.28 -43.98
N CYS A 319 1.65 -23.99 -44.28
CA CYS A 319 1.12 -22.89 -43.46
C CYS A 319 -0.42 -22.84 -43.47
N ALA A 320 -1.05 -23.06 -44.63
CA ALA A 320 -2.50 -23.07 -44.76
C ALA A 320 -3.16 -24.24 -44.01
N ILE A 321 -2.58 -25.45 -44.10
CA ILE A 321 -3.09 -26.63 -43.38
C ILE A 321 -2.90 -26.44 -41.87
N ALA A 322 -1.75 -25.90 -41.43
CA ALA A 322 -1.55 -25.53 -40.04
C ALA A 322 -2.57 -24.49 -39.56
N GLY A 323 -2.89 -23.48 -40.38
CA GLY A 323 -3.94 -22.49 -40.09
C GLY A 323 -5.33 -23.13 -39.92
N GLY A 324 -5.66 -24.10 -40.77
CA GLY A 324 -6.90 -24.90 -40.64
C GLY A 324 -6.94 -25.69 -39.33
N MET A 325 -5.84 -26.34 -38.95
CA MET A 325 -5.72 -27.05 -37.67
C MET A 325 -5.80 -26.09 -36.46
N PHE A 326 -5.22 -24.89 -36.57
CA PHE A 326 -5.25 -23.88 -35.51
C PHE A 326 -6.69 -23.41 -35.20
N PHE A 327 -7.57 -23.45 -36.19
CA PHE A 327 -8.97 -23.07 -36.00
C PHE A 327 -9.68 -23.95 -34.95
N LEU A 328 -9.34 -25.24 -34.90
CA LEU A 328 -9.88 -26.22 -33.95
C LEU A 328 -9.39 -26.02 -32.50
N VAL A 329 -8.33 -25.23 -32.28
CA VAL A 329 -7.76 -24.99 -30.95
C VAL A 329 -8.67 -24.02 -30.16
N PRO A 330 -9.21 -24.37 -28.98
CA PRO A 330 -10.16 -23.51 -28.26
C PRO A 330 -9.53 -22.18 -27.80
N SER A 331 -10.09 -21.04 -28.23
CA SER A 331 -9.59 -19.68 -27.91
C SER A 331 -9.59 -19.38 -26.43
N LYS A 332 -10.59 -19.90 -25.70
CA LYS A 332 -10.72 -19.73 -24.24
C LYS A 332 -9.56 -20.38 -23.48
N GLY A 333 -9.02 -21.49 -23.98
CA GLY A 333 -7.87 -22.17 -23.38
C GLY A 333 -6.58 -21.37 -23.53
N VAL A 334 -6.33 -20.84 -24.73
CA VAL A 334 -5.13 -20.03 -25.03
C VAL A 334 -5.18 -18.66 -24.34
N ALA A 335 -6.36 -18.03 -24.27
CA ALA A 335 -6.55 -16.77 -23.55
C ALA A 335 -6.37 -16.94 -22.03
N ASN A 336 -6.89 -18.02 -21.44
CA ASN A 336 -6.66 -18.34 -20.04
C ASN A 336 -5.18 -18.62 -19.76
N TRP A 337 -4.48 -19.30 -20.66
CA TRP A 337 -3.05 -19.56 -20.52
C TRP A 337 -2.21 -18.28 -20.61
N CYS A 338 -2.54 -17.36 -21.52
CA CYS A 338 -1.93 -16.02 -21.60
C CYS A 338 -2.11 -15.22 -20.29
N ASN A 339 -3.35 -15.15 -19.80
CA ASN A 339 -3.68 -14.49 -18.53
C ASN A 339 -3.04 -15.16 -17.31
N LEU A 340 -2.44 -16.34 -17.47
CA LEU A 340 -1.81 -17.11 -16.40
C LEU A 340 -0.27 -17.11 -16.49
N ALA A 341 0.27 -17.12 -17.70
CA ALA A 341 1.71 -17.16 -17.98
C ALA A 341 2.33 -15.76 -18.12
N PHE A 342 1.55 -14.79 -18.63
CA PHE A 342 1.99 -13.41 -18.88
C PHE A 342 1.19 -12.37 -18.10
N SER A 343 0.24 -12.78 -17.26
CA SER A 343 -0.01 -11.98 -16.07
C SER A 343 1.31 -11.95 -15.32
N SER A 344 2.06 -10.86 -15.45
CA SER A 344 3.01 -10.51 -14.41
C SER A 344 2.27 -10.68 -13.07
N PRO A 345 2.95 -10.99 -11.95
CA PRO A 345 2.45 -10.52 -10.67
C PRO A 345 2.52 -9.01 -10.78
N THR A 346 1.52 -8.47 -11.46
CA THR A 346 1.18 -7.10 -11.42
C THR A 346 0.80 -6.91 -9.96
N SER A 347 1.81 -6.48 -9.23
CA SER A 347 1.71 -5.59 -8.10
C SER A 347 0.57 -4.56 -8.30
N VAL A 348 0.14 -4.26 -9.53
CA VAL A 348 -1.05 -3.52 -10.05
C VAL A 348 -2.44 -3.89 -9.45
N SER A 349 -2.56 -4.51 -8.27
CA SER A 349 -3.83 -4.43 -7.50
C SER A 349 -3.65 -3.98 -6.06
N ALA A 350 -2.45 -4.16 -5.49
CA ALA A 350 -2.08 -3.56 -4.21
C ALA A 350 -1.19 -2.32 -4.41
N ALA A 351 -0.21 -2.41 -5.32
CA ALA A 351 0.68 -1.33 -5.74
C ALA A 351 0.02 -0.31 -6.67
N ASP A 352 -0.93 -0.67 -7.56
CA ASP A 352 -1.67 0.35 -8.35
C ASP A 352 -2.60 1.17 -7.49
N ASN A 353 -3.24 0.54 -6.50
CA ASN A 353 -4.04 1.27 -5.53
C ASN A 353 -3.14 2.12 -4.63
N SER A 354 -1.97 1.65 -4.21
CA SER A 354 -1.05 2.49 -3.42
C SER A 354 -0.38 3.57 -4.24
N LEU A 355 -0.06 3.33 -5.52
CA LEU A 355 0.48 4.32 -6.45
C LEU A 355 -0.56 5.37 -6.79
N HIS A 356 -1.80 4.99 -7.09
CA HIS A 356 -2.88 5.96 -7.30
C HIS A 356 -3.27 6.70 -6.02
N VAL A 357 -3.24 6.05 -4.85
CA VAL A 357 -3.43 6.75 -3.57
C VAL A 357 -2.27 7.71 -3.31
N GLN A 358 -1.02 7.31 -3.53
CA GLN A 358 0.14 8.21 -3.40
C GLN A 358 0.10 9.36 -4.41
N GLU A 359 -0.31 9.10 -5.65
CA GLU A 359 -0.50 10.12 -6.69
C GLU A 359 -1.66 11.07 -6.34
N THR A 360 -2.74 10.55 -5.74
CA THR A 360 -3.86 11.37 -5.26
C THR A 360 -3.45 12.20 -4.05
N VAL A 361 -2.73 11.62 -3.10
CA VAL A 361 -2.17 12.31 -1.93
C VAL A 361 -1.18 13.38 -2.38
N SER A 362 -0.31 13.11 -3.36
CA SER A 362 0.61 14.11 -3.90
C SER A 362 -0.13 15.23 -4.62
N LYS A 363 -1.20 14.93 -5.39
CA LYS A 363 -2.05 15.97 -5.99
C LYS A 363 -2.71 16.86 -4.94
N ILE A 364 -3.24 16.28 -3.85
CA ILE A 364 -3.83 17.05 -2.74
C ILE A 364 -2.76 17.90 -2.02
N LYS A 365 -1.55 17.36 -1.83
CA LYS A 365 -0.43 18.09 -1.24
C LYS A 365 -0.01 19.29 -2.12
N ASN A 366 0.06 19.10 -3.43
CA ASN A 366 0.35 20.20 -4.36
C ASN A 366 -0.74 21.28 -4.30
N ILE A 367 -2.02 20.90 -4.15
CA ILE A 367 -3.10 21.86 -3.92
C ILE A 367 -2.85 22.65 -2.63
N ALA A 368 -2.49 22.00 -1.53
CA ALA A 368 -2.16 22.69 -0.27
C ALA A 368 -1.01 23.70 -0.44
N GLU A 369 0.01 23.34 -1.21
CA GLU A 369 1.16 24.19 -1.52
C GLU A 369 0.75 25.42 -2.34
N VAL A 370 -0.15 25.26 -3.32
CA VAL A 370 -0.73 26.40 -4.06
C VAL A 370 -1.44 27.38 -3.11
N PHE A 371 -2.22 26.88 -2.14
CA PHE A 371 -2.87 27.75 -1.15
C PHE A 371 -1.85 28.50 -0.26
N HIS A 372 -0.74 27.85 0.09
CA HIS A 372 0.34 28.47 0.86
C HIS A 372 1.09 29.55 0.05
N GLU A 373 1.39 29.28 -1.23
CA GLU A 373 2.01 30.27 -2.13
C GLU A 373 1.10 31.50 -2.36
N LEU A 374 -0.21 31.27 -2.50
CA LEU A 374 -1.19 32.36 -2.59
C LEU A 374 -1.21 33.20 -1.31
N ALA A 375 -1.17 32.57 -0.14
CA ALA A 375 -1.07 33.29 1.12
C ALA A 375 0.21 34.15 1.18
N GLY A 376 1.37 33.59 0.79
CA GLY A 376 2.64 34.31 0.75
C GLY A 376 2.62 35.51 -0.21
N THR A 377 2.03 35.35 -1.40
CA THR A 377 1.92 36.45 -2.39
C THR A 377 0.94 37.55 -1.97
N PHE A 378 -0.20 37.22 -1.36
CA PHE A 378 -1.08 38.25 -0.82
C PHE A 378 -0.47 38.96 0.41
N GLY A 379 0.28 38.24 1.23
CA GLY A 379 1.03 38.78 2.36
C GLY A 379 2.05 39.84 1.94
N SER A 380 2.90 39.53 0.94
CA SER A 380 3.90 40.49 0.45
C SER A 380 3.29 41.73 -0.18
N ILE A 381 2.16 41.61 -0.90
CA ILE A 381 1.42 42.75 -1.45
C ILE A 381 0.90 43.66 -0.33
N VAL A 382 0.45 43.10 0.79
CA VAL A 382 -0.04 43.88 1.94
C VAL A 382 1.08 44.72 2.56
N GLU A 383 2.27 44.14 2.75
CA GLU A 383 3.43 44.86 3.29
C GLU A 383 3.92 45.98 2.36
N ASP A 384 4.07 45.68 1.06
CA ASP A 384 4.50 46.65 0.05
C ASP A 384 3.52 47.83 -0.11
N THR A 385 2.23 47.58 0.02
CA THR A 385 1.20 48.62 -0.16
C THR A 385 1.14 49.57 1.03
N LYS A 386 1.40 49.11 2.26
CA LYS A 386 1.42 49.98 3.47
C LYS A 386 2.48 51.09 3.37
N GLY A 387 3.67 50.77 2.84
CA GLY A 387 4.73 51.75 2.62
C GLY A 387 4.38 52.76 1.51
N LYS A 388 3.93 52.28 0.36
CA LYS A 388 3.60 53.11 -0.81
C LYS A 388 2.46 54.11 -0.56
N ILE A 389 1.49 53.80 0.29
CA ILE A 389 0.37 54.71 0.60
C ILE A 389 0.89 56.00 1.25
N ARG A 390 1.82 55.89 2.20
CA ARG A 390 2.36 57.05 2.91
C ARG A 390 3.13 57.98 1.97
N ASP A 391 3.92 57.38 1.08
CA ASP A 391 4.74 58.12 0.12
C ASP A 391 3.89 58.80 -0.97
N ASP A 392 2.83 58.13 -1.46
CA ASP A 392 1.89 58.69 -2.45
C ASP A 392 1.06 59.86 -1.87
N GLN A 393 0.62 59.76 -0.61
CA GLN A 393 -0.06 60.84 0.09
C GLN A 393 0.80 62.11 0.19
N LEU A 394 2.06 61.91 0.55
CA LEU A 394 3.03 62.99 0.68
C LEU A 394 3.34 63.62 -0.68
N ALA A 395 3.60 62.82 -1.71
CA ALA A 395 3.87 63.31 -3.06
C ALA A 395 2.69 64.13 -3.62
N LYS A 396 1.45 63.66 -3.45
CA LYS A 396 0.23 64.38 -3.85
C LYS A 396 0.03 65.69 -3.08
N THR A 397 0.38 65.71 -1.80
CA THR A 397 0.29 66.93 -0.98
C THR A 397 1.31 67.96 -1.46
N LEU A 398 2.55 67.54 -1.70
CA LEU A 398 3.62 68.40 -2.21
C LEU A 398 3.29 68.97 -3.59
N SER A 399 2.79 68.14 -4.52
CA SER A 399 2.43 68.60 -5.87
C SER A 399 1.27 69.59 -5.83
N THR A 400 0.23 69.30 -5.05
CA THR A 400 -0.97 70.17 -4.98
C THR A 400 -0.63 71.52 -4.33
N VAL A 401 0.15 71.53 -3.25
CA VAL A 401 0.63 72.77 -2.62
C VAL A 401 1.55 73.55 -3.58
N GLY A 402 2.45 72.84 -4.26
CA GLY A 402 3.34 73.43 -5.27
C GLY A 402 2.57 74.12 -6.40
N GLU A 403 1.60 73.42 -7.00
CA GLU A 403 0.86 73.84 -8.19
C GLU A 403 -0.22 74.88 -7.89
N GLN A 404 -1.04 74.66 -6.87
CA GLN A 404 -2.20 75.52 -6.59
C GLN A 404 -1.82 76.79 -5.81
N LEU A 405 -0.78 76.72 -4.98
CA LEU A 405 -0.42 77.81 -4.06
C LEU A 405 0.93 78.44 -4.37
N CYS A 406 1.95 77.66 -4.69
CA CYS A 406 3.32 78.17 -4.86
C CYS A 406 3.65 78.63 -6.29
N VAL A 407 2.94 78.21 -7.34
CA VAL A 407 3.29 78.52 -8.74
C VAL A 407 3.41 80.03 -9.00
N ASN A 408 2.47 80.82 -8.47
CA ASN A 408 2.45 82.28 -8.60
C ASN A 408 2.95 83.01 -7.33
N CYS A 409 3.80 82.36 -6.53
CA CYS A 409 4.35 82.93 -5.29
C CYS A 409 5.74 83.53 -5.50
N GLY A 410 5.94 84.78 -5.09
CA GLY A 410 7.23 85.48 -5.23
C GLY A 410 8.38 84.86 -4.40
N LYS A 411 8.09 84.04 -3.38
CA LYS A 411 9.10 83.34 -2.56
C LYS A 411 9.35 81.88 -2.98
N ARG A 412 8.83 81.46 -4.14
CA ARG A 412 8.96 80.07 -4.62
C ARG A 412 10.42 79.59 -4.75
N PRO A 413 11.36 80.35 -5.35
CA PRO A 413 12.77 79.90 -5.47
C PRO A 413 13.41 79.68 -4.09
N GLN A 414 13.09 80.55 -3.13
CA GLN A 414 13.61 80.41 -1.77
C GLN A 414 13.07 79.17 -1.06
N CYS A 415 11.77 78.88 -1.17
CA CYS A 415 11.16 77.73 -0.47
C CYS A 415 11.48 76.37 -1.11
N TRP A 416 11.59 76.31 -2.44
CA TRP A 416 11.69 75.04 -3.18
C TRP A 416 13.08 74.77 -3.77
N GLU A 417 13.96 75.76 -3.92
CA GLU A 417 15.34 75.56 -4.39
C GLU A 417 16.36 75.71 -3.25
N ALA A 418 16.25 76.77 -2.43
CA ALA A 418 17.20 77.04 -1.34
C ALA A 418 16.87 76.29 -0.04
N ASP A 419 15.60 76.31 0.41
CA ASP A 419 15.15 75.75 1.70
C ASP A 419 14.29 74.48 1.54
N PHE A 420 14.45 73.73 0.45
CA PHE A 420 13.60 72.58 0.10
C PHE A 420 13.37 71.61 1.28
N TYR A 421 14.43 71.18 1.97
CA TYR A 421 14.34 70.23 3.07
C TYR A 421 13.52 70.75 4.25
N ARG A 422 13.62 72.05 4.57
CA ARG A 422 12.85 72.68 5.65
C ARG A 422 11.38 72.78 5.29
N THR A 423 11.08 73.15 4.05
CA THR A 423 9.71 73.20 3.49
C THR A 423 9.09 71.80 3.47
N TYR A 424 9.84 70.79 3.04
CA TYR A 424 9.43 69.40 3.00
C TYR A 424 9.09 68.85 4.41
N HIS A 425 10.00 69.06 5.38
CA HIS A 425 9.76 68.65 6.77
C HIS A 425 8.60 69.40 7.42
N GLY A 426 8.41 70.69 7.10
CA GLY A 426 7.25 71.43 7.58
C GLY A 426 5.94 70.84 7.05
N ILE A 427 5.88 70.42 5.78
CA ILE A 427 4.68 69.79 5.21
C ILE A 427 4.42 68.43 5.86
N LEU A 428 5.48 67.65 6.13
CA LEU A 428 5.39 66.40 6.90
C LEU A 428 4.79 66.61 8.29
N GLU A 429 5.29 67.60 9.03
CA GLU A 429 4.82 67.94 10.38
C GLU A 429 3.33 68.35 10.38
N LEU A 430 2.89 69.05 9.33
CA LEU A 430 1.48 69.41 9.15
C LEU A 430 0.60 68.18 8.84
N LEU A 431 1.09 67.21 8.07
CA LEU A 431 0.34 66.01 7.71
C LEU A 431 0.07 65.06 8.89
N GLU A 432 0.83 65.17 9.98
CA GLU A 432 0.65 64.38 11.19
C GLU A 432 -0.43 64.94 12.13
N GLN A 433 -0.96 66.14 11.85
CA GLN A 433 -1.94 66.80 12.69
C GLN A 433 -3.38 66.44 12.32
N THR A 434 -4.23 66.23 13.32
CA THR A 434 -5.58 65.68 13.17
C THR A 434 -6.66 66.69 12.76
N ASP A 435 -6.41 68.00 12.84
CA ASP A 435 -7.38 69.07 12.55
C ASP A 435 -6.75 70.30 11.89
N ILE A 436 -6.29 70.14 10.65
CA ILE A 436 -5.61 71.21 9.91
C ILE A 436 -6.59 72.33 9.53
N LYS A 437 -7.84 72.01 9.15
CA LYS A 437 -8.85 73.00 8.70
C LYS A 437 -9.19 74.07 9.75
N SER A 438 -9.06 73.76 11.04
CA SER A 438 -9.40 74.66 12.15
C SER A 438 -8.17 75.16 12.91
N MET A 439 -6.98 74.94 12.35
CA MET A 439 -5.73 75.29 13.01
C MET A 439 -5.50 76.81 13.08
N PRO A 440 -5.22 77.38 14.26
CA PRO A 440 -4.79 78.76 14.35
C PRO A 440 -3.39 78.92 13.74
N ILE A 441 -3.13 80.07 13.10
CA ILE A 441 -1.86 80.37 12.43
C ILE A 441 -0.64 80.25 13.39
N SER A 442 -0.86 80.42 14.70
CA SER A 442 0.14 80.25 15.75
C SER A 442 0.69 78.83 15.90
N ASN A 443 -0.03 77.83 15.40
CA ASN A 443 0.33 76.41 15.51
C ASN A 443 0.98 75.86 14.22
N LEU A 444 1.16 76.72 13.20
CA LEU A 444 1.85 76.37 11.97
C LEU A 444 3.35 76.12 12.26
N PRO A 445 4.05 75.18 11.60
CA PRO A 445 5.49 75.02 11.76
C PRO A 445 6.25 76.33 11.55
N LYS A 446 7.30 76.56 12.34
CA LYS A 446 8.08 77.83 12.33
C LYS A 446 8.53 78.22 10.92
N VAL A 447 8.92 77.24 10.11
CA VAL A 447 9.32 77.42 8.70
C VAL A 447 8.24 78.17 7.90
N PHE A 448 6.96 77.86 8.10
CA PHE A 448 5.86 78.55 7.40
C PHE A 448 5.38 79.81 8.12
N GLN A 449 5.57 79.92 9.43
CA GLN A 449 5.30 81.16 10.14
C GLN A 449 6.23 82.29 9.67
N ASP A 450 7.50 81.97 9.46
CA ASP A 450 8.53 82.96 9.13
C ASP A 450 8.59 83.24 7.62
N ASN A 451 8.45 82.19 6.79
CA ASN A 451 8.71 82.31 5.35
C ASN A 451 7.45 82.39 4.48
N CYS A 452 6.32 81.77 4.87
CA CYS A 452 5.13 81.72 4.02
C CYS A 452 4.30 83.00 4.08
N ILE A 453 4.04 83.60 2.91
CA ILE A 453 3.21 84.81 2.76
C ILE A 453 1.71 84.50 2.70
N ARG A 454 1.34 83.27 2.32
CA ARG A 454 -0.05 82.82 2.09
C ARG A 454 -0.49 81.80 3.15
N LYS A 455 -0.38 82.17 4.43
CA LYS A 455 -0.58 81.26 5.57
C LYS A 455 -1.99 80.66 5.64
N LYS A 456 -3.04 81.46 5.43
CA LYS A 456 -4.44 81.01 5.48
C LYS A 456 -4.77 80.05 4.33
N GLU A 457 -4.40 80.42 3.10
CA GLU A 457 -4.61 79.58 1.91
C GLU A 457 -3.83 78.25 2.01
N LEU A 458 -2.65 78.24 2.64
CA LEU A 458 -1.86 77.04 2.87
C LEU A 458 -2.60 76.04 3.79
N ILE A 459 -3.15 76.54 4.90
CA ILE A 459 -3.92 75.73 5.85
C ILE A 459 -5.17 75.14 5.17
N GLU A 460 -5.92 75.96 4.41
CA GLU A 460 -7.12 75.50 3.70
C GLU A 460 -6.80 74.47 2.61
N THR A 461 -5.76 74.71 1.81
CA THR A 461 -5.35 73.80 0.71
C THR A 461 -4.87 72.46 1.28
N ILE A 462 -4.01 72.48 2.31
CA ILE A 462 -3.56 71.25 2.96
C ILE A 462 -4.74 70.56 3.66
N GLY A 463 -5.65 71.30 4.30
CA GLY A 463 -6.86 70.77 4.93
C GLY A 463 -7.80 70.06 3.94
N LEU A 464 -7.96 70.58 2.72
CA LEU A 464 -8.75 69.96 1.66
C LEU A 464 -8.07 68.70 1.09
N VAL A 465 -6.75 68.77 0.85
CA VAL A 465 -5.98 67.63 0.34
C VAL A 465 -5.93 66.49 1.36
N THR A 466 -5.77 66.81 2.64
CA THR A 466 -5.76 65.83 3.72
C THR A 466 -7.09 65.14 3.91
N GLU A 467 -8.22 65.85 3.89
CA GLU A 467 -9.57 65.23 3.97
C GLU A 467 -9.83 64.24 2.82
N ARG A 468 -9.44 64.63 1.59
CA ARG A 468 -9.53 63.76 0.41
C ARG A 468 -8.63 62.54 0.53
N ASN A 469 -7.40 62.73 1.04
CA ASN A 469 -6.44 61.65 1.27
C ASN A 469 -6.86 60.72 2.43
N ILE A 470 -7.52 61.24 3.47
CA ILE A 470 -8.06 60.44 4.58
C ILE A 470 -9.10 59.47 4.03
N THR A 471 -10.06 59.95 3.23
CA THR A 471 -11.09 59.09 2.63
C THR A 471 -10.50 58.00 1.73
N ALA A 472 -9.54 58.34 0.86
CA ALA A 472 -8.87 57.37 0.01
C ALA A 472 -8.05 56.35 0.81
N SER A 473 -7.34 56.82 1.85
CA SER A 473 -6.54 55.97 2.72
C SER A 473 -7.39 55.06 3.60
N PHE A 474 -8.58 55.50 4.01
CA PHE A 474 -9.52 54.69 4.76
C PHE A 474 -9.96 53.47 3.94
N TRP A 475 -10.35 53.67 2.67
CA TRP A 475 -10.70 52.57 1.77
C TRP A 475 -9.51 51.67 1.45
N GLN A 476 -8.31 52.22 1.26
CA GLN A 476 -7.10 51.42 1.04
C GLN A 476 -6.71 50.59 2.28
N LYS A 477 -6.74 51.19 3.49
CA LYS A 477 -6.53 50.47 4.75
C LYS A 477 -7.54 49.35 4.92
N ARG A 478 -8.81 49.60 4.64
CA ARG A 478 -9.87 48.59 4.73
C ARG A 478 -9.66 47.45 3.73
N ILE A 479 -9.22 47.73 2.49
CA ILE A 479 -8.86 46.68 1.52
C ILE A 479 -7.66 45.86 2.01
N ILE A 480 -6.65 46.52 2.61
CA ILE A 480 -5.49 45.86 3.18
C ILE A 480 -5.89 44.93 4.33
N GLU A 481 -6.73 45.40 5.26
CA GLU A 481 -7.25 44.59 6.37
C GLU A 481 -8.04 43.37 5.86
N GLN A 482 -8.92 43.56 4.86
CA GLN A 482 -9.66 42.44 4.26
C GLN A 482 -8.73 41.44 3.56
N ARG A 483 -7.68 41.91 2.86
CA ARG A 483 -6.67 41.03 2.25
C ARG A 483 -5.89 40.25 3.28
N GLN A 484 -5.53 40.87 4.40
CA GLN A 484 -4.83 40.20 5.49
C GLN A 484 -5.67 39.05 6.08
N ILE A 485 -6.98 39.27 6.29
CA ILE A 485 -7.90 38.21 6.72
C ILE A 485 -7.93 37.05 5.70
N VAL A 486 -7.99 37.36 4.40
CA VAL A 486 -7.97 36.32 3.35
C VAL A 486 -6.64 35.56 3.35
N THR A 487 -5.51 36.23 3.55
CA THR A 487 -4.19 35.58 3.67
C THR A 487 -4.17 34.58 4.82
N GLU A 488 -4.66 34.98 6.01
CA GLU A 488 -4.76 34.10 7.18
C GLU A 488 -5.69 32.89 6.90
N GLN A 489 -6.78 33.10 6.17
CA GLN A 489 -7.68 32.02 5.76
C GLN A 489 -7.07 31.04 4.77
N MET A 490 -6.29 31.52 3.80
CA MET A 490 -5.58 30.65 2.84
C MET A 490 -4.53 29.79 3.55
N GLU A 491 -3.79 30.38 4.49
CA GLU A 491 -2.78 29.69 5.29
C GLU A 491 -3.41 28.58 6.15
N ALA A 492 -4.49 28.90 6.89
CA ALA A 492 -5.21 27.92 7.69
C ALA A 492 -5.80 26.79 6.83
N THR A 493 -6.30 27.10 5.63
CA THR A 493 -6.81 26.11 4.68
C THR A 493 -5.70 25.19 4.17
N SER A 494 -4.52 25.73 3.86
CA SER A 494 -3.36 24.94 3.45
C SER A 494 -2.97 23.92 4.53
N VAL A 495 -2.91 24.34 5.79
CA VAL A 495 -2.60 23.46 6.93
C VAL A 495 -3.64 22.34 7.06
N ILE A 496 -4.94 22.66 6.94
CA ILE A 496 -6.03 21.66 6.97
C ILE A 496 -5.83 20.63 5.87
N ILE A 497 -5.66 21.06 4.61
CA ILE A 497 -5.51 20.16 3.46
C ILE A 497 -4.25 19.29 3.61
N SER A 498 -3.15 19.88 4.08
CA SER A 498 -1.89 19.17 4.32
C SER A 498 -2.03 18.08 5.39
N ASN A 499 -2.67 18.39 6.52
CA ASN A 499 -2.95 17.41 7.57
C ASN A 499 -3.85 16.27 7.06
N LEU A 500 -4.84 16.60 6.21
CA LEU A 500 -5.76 15.64 5.61
C LEU A 500 -5.04 14.72 4.60
N ALA A 501 -4.16 15.27 3.76
CA ALA A 501 -3.33 14.53 2.83
C ALA A 501 -2.36 13.58 3.56
N TYR A 502 -1.73 14.06 4.64
CA TYR A 502 -0.81 13.26 5.46
C TYR A 502 -1.50 12.03 6.08
N GLU A 503 -2.69 12.20 6.65
CA GLU A 503 -3.44 11.11 7.25
C GLU A 503 -4.03 10.14 6.22
N ILE A 504 -4.51 10.63 5.06
CA ILE A 504 -4.93 9.75 3.95
C ILE A 504 -3.74 8.90 3.44
N GLY A 505 -2.55 9.49 3.36
CA GLY A 505 -1.33 8.78 2.97
C GLY A 505 -0.92 7.68 3.96
N LYS A 506 -1.35 7.77 5.22
CA LYS A 506 -1.11 6.78 6.28
C LYS A 506 -2.11 5.64 6.33
N VAL A 507 -3.24 5.69 5.62
CA VAL A 507 -4.23 4.59 5.58
C VAL A 507 -3.68 3.45 4.70
N GLU A 508 -2.52 2.92 5.11
CA GLU A 508 -1.91 1.70 4.62
C GLU A 508 -2.70 0.54 5.23
N HIS A 509 -3.66 0.05 4.47
CA HIS A 509 -3.71 -1.35 4.04
C HIS A 509 -5.10 -1.59 3.46
N SER A 510 -5.18 -1.78 2.14
CA SER A 510 -6.37 -2.36 1.54
C SER A 510 -6.69 -3.67 2.27
N ASN A 511 -7.94 -3.87 2.68
CA ASN A 511 -8.44 -5.13 3.29
C ASN A 511 -7.98 -6.38 2.52
N LYS A 512 -7.78 -6.23 1.19
CA LYS A 512 -7.25 -7.27 0.31
C LYS A 512 -5.76 -7.55 0.54
N ALA A 513 -4.93 -6.53 0.72
CA ALA A 513 -3.50 -6.69 1.02
C ALA A 513 -3.28 -7.39 2.37
N LEU A 514 -4.02 -6.98 3.41
CA LEU A 514 -4.00 -7.64 4.73
C LEU A 514 -4.40 -9.12 4.64
N SER A 515 -5.45 -9.43 3.86
CA SER A 515 -5.89 -10.81 3.66
C SER A 515 -4.82 -11.69 3.00
N LEU A 516 -4.04 -11.13 2.08
CA LEU A 516 -2.97 -11.83 1.38
C LEU A 516 -1.77 -12.08 2.29
N VAL A 517 -1.31 -11.06 3.02
CA VAL A 517 -0.19 -11.17 3.98
C VAL A 517 -0.51 -12.19 5.08
N LEU A 518 -1.76 -12.18 5.57
CA LEU A 518 -2.21 -13.15 6.58
C LEU A 518 -2.21 -14.57 6.01
N GLN A 519 -2.68 -14.77 4.79
CA GLN A 519 -2.64 -16.08 4.12
C GLN A 519 -1.20 -16.59 3.91
N GLU A 520 -0.30 -15.72 3.44
CA GLU A 520 1.10 -16.05 3.18
C GLU A 520 1.82 -16.48 4.46
N LYS A 521 1.76 -15.65 5.51
CA LYS A 521 2.40 -15.97 6.78
C LYS A 521 1.80 -17.20 7.45
N ALA A 522 0.48 -17.41 7.30
CA ALA A 522 -0.17 -18.60 7.84
C ALA A 522 0.28 -19.89 7.10
N ALA A 523 0.50 -19.81 5.79
CA ALA A 523 1.03 -20.92 5.00
C ALA A 523 2.48 -21.28 5.38
N MET A 524 3.32 -20.29 5.69
CA MET A 524 4.69 -20.52 6.20
C MET A 524 4.71 -21.27 7.55
N LEU A 525 3.64 -21.17 8.34
CA LEU A 525 3.46 -21.86 9.62
C LEU A 525 2.70 -23.19 9.48
N GLU A 526 2.65 -23.76 8.28
CA GLU A 526 1.93 -25.01 7.93
C GLU A 526 0.41 -24.97 8.20
N CYS A 527 -0.16 -23.78 8.42
CA CYS A 527 -1.57 -23.57 8.72
C CYS A 527 -2.25 -22.80 7.59
N SER A 528 -2.51 -23.45 6.45
CA SER A 528 -3.11 -22.77 5.29
C SER A 528 -4.53 -22.28 5.56
N LEU A 529 -4.73 -20.97 5.35
CA LEU A 529 -6.04 -20.33 5.41
C LEU A 529 -6.64 -20.24 4.01
N THR A 530 -7.95 -20.40 3.92
CA THR A 530 -8.75 -20.33 2.70
C THR A 530 -9.93 -19.38 2.90
N GLY A 531 -10.30 -18.63 1.87
CA GLY A 531 -11.42 -17.70 1.95
C GLY A 531 -11.22 -16.59 2.98
N VAL A 532 -9.96 -16.14 3.19
CA VAL A 532 -9.69 -15.03 4.12
C VAL A 532 -10.35 -13.77 3.58
N ARG A 533 -11.27 -13.23 4.36
CA ARG A 533 -11.97 -12.00 4.06
C ARG A 533 -11.80 -11.07 5.25
N VAL A 534 -11.22 -9.91 5.01
CA VAL A 534 -11.19 -8.83 5.99
C VAL A 534 -12.35 -7.91 5.63
N THR A 535 -13.40 -7.95 6.44
CA THR A 535 -14.56 -7.06 6.31
C THR A 535 -14.59 -6.10 7.48
N GLY A 536 -14.75 -4.82 7.22
CA GLY A 536 -14.92 -3.84 8.27
C GLY A 536 -14.83 -2.44 7.70
N LYS A 537 -15.72 -1.56 8.17
CA LYS A 537 -15.52 -0.12 8.13
C LYS A 537 -14.94 0.27 9.49
N GLN A 538 -13.93 1.14 9.46
CA GLN A 538 -13.43 1.96 10.59
C GLN A 538 -13.72 1.38 12.00
N GLY A 539 -12.77 0.61 12.55
CA GLY A 539 -12.72 0.24 13.97
C GLY A 539 -13.32 -1.11 14.35
N GLY A 540 -14.00 -1.79 13.43
CA GLY A 540 -14.57 -3.12 13.63
C GLY A 540 -14.10 -4.13 12.58
N ALA A 541 -12.79 -4.21 12.33
CA ALA A 541 -12.26 -5.19 11.39
C ALA A 541 -12.59 -6.62 11.85
N VAL A 542 -13.38 -7.32 11.04
CA VAL A 542 -13.71 -8.73 11.21
C VAL A 542 -12.92 -9.51 10.17
N ILE A 543 -12.09 -10.44 10.64
CA ILE A 543 -11.36 -11.35 9.78
C ILE A 543 -12.10 -12.68 9.80
N GLU A 544 -12.69 -13.03 8.66
CA GLU A 544 -13.29 -14.33 8.43
C GLU A 544 -12.31 -15.20 7.65
N ALA A 545 -12.05 -16.41 8.14
CA ALA A 545 -11.14 -17.34 7.47
C ALA A 545 -11.61 -18.78 7.67
N SER A 546 -11.26 -19.66 6.73
CA SER A 546 -11.50 -21.09 6.84
C SER A 546 -10.20 -21.88 6.80
N LYS A 547 -10.06 -22.91 7.63
CA LYS A 547 -8.89 -23.79 7.63
C LYS A 547 -9.26 -25.27 7.68
N SER A 548 -8.29 -26.14 7.39
CA SER A 548 -8.47 -27.58 7.58
C SER A 548 -8.69 -27.93 9.06
N PRO A 549 -9.51 -28.97 9.36
CA PRO A 549 -9.66 -29.48 10.72
C PRO A 549 -8.30 -29.89 11.31
N CYS A 550 -8.07 -29.53 12.57
CA CYS A 550 -6.78 -29.74 13.25
C CYS A 550 -6.83 -30.74 14.40
N ASN A 551 -7.90 -31.55 14.50
CA ASN A 551 -8.04 -32.61 15.51
C ASN A 551 -7.58 -32.17 16.92
N ASN A 552 -8.15 -31.08 17.44
CA ASN A 552 -7.84 -30.50 18.76
C ASN A 552 -6.42 -29.97 19.00
N LYS A 553 -5.58 -29.78 17.97
CA LYS A 553 -4.27 -29.11 18.13
C LYS A 553 -4.35 -27.61 18.45
N LYS A 554 -5.56 -27.02 18.45
CA LYS A 554 -5.82 -25.59 18.76
C LYS A 554 -4.96 -24.59 17.97
N GLU A 555 -4.55 -24.94 16.75
CA GLU A 555 -3.78 -24.07 15.83
C GLU A 555 -4.47 -22.71 15.58
N CYS A 556 -5.80 -22.66 15.63
CA CYS A 556 -6.55 -21.43 15.50
C CYS A 556 -6.24 -20.42 16.62
N ILE A 557 -6.07 -20.89 17.86
CA ILE A 557 -5.78 -20.07 19.04
C ILE A 557 -4.28 -19.82 19.18
N ASN A 558 -3.45 -20.84 18.96
CA ASN A 558 -2.02 -20.76 19.27
C ASN A 558 -1.18 -20.18 18.12
N THR A 559 -1.65 -20.27 16.87
CA THR A 559 -0.88 -19.88 15.68
C THR A 559 -1.55 -18.75 14.93
N ILE A 560 -2.81 -18.95 14.52
CA ILE A 560 -3.52 -17.99 13.64
C ILE A 560 -3.89 -16.71 14.38
N LEU A 561 -4.43 -16.80 15.60
CA LEU A 561 -4.83 -15.63 16.37
C LEU A 561 -3.65 -14.69 16.72
N PRO A 562 -2.49 -15.17 17.22
CA PRO A 562 -1.32 -14.32 17.46
C PRO A 562 -0.76 -13.74 16.17
N LEU A 563 -0.75 -14.51 15.08
CA LEU A 563 -0.32 -14.04 13.77
C LEU A 563 -1.20 -12.88 13.28
N ALA A 564 -2.53 -13.06 13.32
CA ALA A 564 -3.48 -12.04 12.92
C ALA A 564 -3.36 -10.78 13.80
N SER A 565 -3.20 -10.95 15.11
CA SER A 565 -2.98 -9.85 16.06
C SER A 565 -1.69 -9.09 15.78
N SER A 566 -0.60 -9.78 15.43
CA SER A 566 0.68 -9.17 15.08
C SER A 566 0.61 -8.38 13.77
N ILE A 567 -0.06 -8.91 12.74
CA ILE A 567 -0.21 -8.24 11.45
C ILE A 567 -1.11 -7.01 11.57
N MET A 568 -2.24 -7.15 12.26
CA MET A 568 -3.19 -6.04 12.47
C MET A 568 -2.67 -4.99 13.46
N LYS A 569 -1.67 -5.34 14.28
CA LYS A 569 -1.22 -4.56 15.46
C LYS A 569 -2.38 -4.26 16.43
N GLU A 570 -3.34 -5.18 16.52
CA GLU A 570 -4.57 -5.07 17.31
C GLU A 570 -4.79 -6.35 18.11
N LYS A 571 -5.36 -6.24 19.31
CA LYS A 571 -5.77 -7.40 20.11
C LYS A 571 -7.08 -7.93 19.54
N LEU A 572 -7.14 -9.24 19.29
CA LEU A 572 -8.28 -9.88 18.65
C LEU A 572 -8.87 -10.97 19.54
N MET A 573 -10.19 -11.14 19.51
CA MET A 573 -10.93 -12.28 20.03
C MET A 573 -11.29 -13.22 18.88
N LEU A 574 -11.22 -14.52 19.14
CA LEU A 574 -11.50 -15.57 18.17
C LEU A 574 -12.81 -16.28 18.50
N LYS A 575 -13.76 -16.25 17.57
CA LYS A 575 -14.89 -17.18 17.52
C LYS A 575 -14.58 -18.26 16.47
N ALA A 576 -14.30 -19.47 16.93
CA ALA A 576 -13.97 -20.60 16.06
C ALA A 576 -15.05 -21.67 16.14
N GLU A 577 -15.55 -22.10 14.98
CA GLU A 577 -16.35 -23.33 14.86
C GLU A 577 -15.46 -24.41 14.24
N CYS A 578 -15.20 -25.48 15.00
CA CYS A 578 -14.36 -26.56 14.53
C CYS A 578 -15.06 -27.38 13.44
N GLY A 579 -14.31 -27.68 12.38
CA GLY A 579 -14.70 -28.60 11.33
C GLY A 579 -14.45 -30.06 11.70
N ASP A 580 -14.87 -30.96 10.82
CA ASP A 580 -14.79 -32.41 10.97
C ASP A 580 -14.15 -33.03 9.72
N THR A 581 -13.09 -33.81 9.92
CA THR A 581 -12.35 -34.50 8.84
C THR A 581 -13.21 -35.55 8.14
N ILE A 582 -14.08 -36.25 8.87
CA ILE A 582 -14.92 -37.34 8.35
C ILE A 582 -16.00 -36.76 7.44
N LYS A 583 -16.62 -35.65 7.86
CA LYS A 583 -17.68 -34.95 7.10
C LYS A 583 -17.12 -33.97 6.06
N LYS A 584 -15.79 -33.90 5.88
CA LYS A 584 -15.11 -32.90 5.03
C LYS A 584 -15.49 -31.44 5.34
N LYS A 585 -15.92 -31.15 6.57
CA LYS A 585 -16.31 -29.80 7.01
C LYS A 585 -15.05 -29.05 7.47
N ARG A 586 -14.79 -27.85 6.93
CA ARG A 586 -13.65 -27.01 7.34
C ARG A 586 -13.94 -26.27 8.65
N CYS A 587 -12.90 -25.87 9.38
CA CYS A 587 -13.06 -24.96 10.51
C CYS A 587 -13.35 -23.55 9.98
N THR A 588 -14.33 -22.87 10.55
CA THR A 588 -14.63 -21.46 10.30
C THR A 588 -14.15 -20.62 11.47
N LEU A 589 -13.40 -19.56 11.16
CA LEU A 589 -12.78 -18.67 12.12
C LEU A 589 -13.30 -17.26 11.86
N ALA A 590 -13.81 -16.60 12.90
CA ALA A 590 -14.13 -15.19 12.89
C ALA A 590 -13.33 -14.50 13.99
N MET A 591 -12.42 -13.62 13.61
CA MET A 591 -11.63 -12.81 14.54
C MET A 591 -12.16 -11.38 14.53
N LYS A 592 -12.36 -10.81 15.71
CA LYS A 592 -12.83 -9.42 15.91
C LYS A 592 -11.92 -8.70 16.90
N VAL A 593 -11.90 -7.38 16.89
CA VAL A 593 -11.18 -6.58 17.90
C VAL A 593 -11.66 -6.97 19.30
N ALA A 594 -10.71 -7.19 20.21
CA ALA A 594 -10.99 -7.57 21.58
C ALA A 594 -11.45 -6.35 22.39
N THR A 595 -12.58 -6.48 23.11
CA THR A 595 -13.12 -5.44 23.98
C THR A 595 -13.31 -6.03 25.37
N ARG A 596 -12.55 -5.56 26.36
CA ARG A 596 -12.60 -6.03 27.76
C ARG A 596 -13.62 -5.24 28.58
N PHE A 597 -13.75 -3.96 28.29
CA PHE A 597 -14.59 -3.02 28.99
C PHE A 597 -15.73 -2.54 28.09
N GLN A 598 -16.90 -2.36 28.68
CA GLN A 598 -18.03 -1.66 28.09
C GLN A 598 -18.20 -0.32 28.82
N ILE A 599 -18.52 0.74 28.08
CA ILE A 599 -18.72 2.07 28.67
C ILE A 599 -20.22 2.37 28.72
N GLU A 600 -20.76 2.48 29.94
CA GLU A 600 -22.13 2.94 30.18
C GLU A 600 -22.09 4.45 30.43
N THR A 601 -22.92 5.23 29.73
CA THR A 601 -22.92 6.69 29.86
C THR A 601 -24.23 7.25 30.38
N GLY A 602 -24.15 8.44 30.97
CA GLY A 602 -25.28 9.22 31.43
C GLY A 602 -24.98 10.71 31.25
N ILE A 603 -25.98 11.47 30.81
CA ILE A 603 -25.85 12.88 30.47
C ILE A 603 -27.02 13.64 31.08
N ALA A 604 -26.73 14.77 31.70
CA ALA A 604 -27.73 15.70 32.20
C ALA A 604 -27.31 17.13 31.87
N SER A 605 -28.23 17.95 31.39
CA SER A 605 -27.96 19.36 31.07
C SER A 605 -29.13 20.29 31.35
N PHE A 606 -28.83 21.55 31.65
CA PHE A 606 -29.78 22.66 31.72
C PHE A 606 -29.27 23.83 30.87
N ALA A 607 -30.19 24.40 30.10
CA ALA A 607 -29.94 25.64 29.39
C ALA A 607 -30.03 26.84 30.34
N LYS A 608 -29.24 27.87 30.06
CA LYS A 608 -29.32 29.18 30.69
C LYS A 608 -30.75 29.72 30.68
N GLU A 609 -31.14 30.29 31.80
CA GLU A 609 -32.49 30.83 31.99
C GLU A 609 -32.82 31.87 30.89
N GLY A 610 -33.98 31.71 30.25
CA GLY A 610 -34.46 32.59 29.17
C GLY A 610 -33.95 32.28 27.76
N GLN A 611 -32.98 31.38 27.57
CA GLN A 611 -32.44 31.04 26.24
C GLN A 611 -33.14 29.84 25.58
N GLY A 612 -33.66 28.91 26.38
CA GLY A 612 -34.43 27.73 25.92
C GLY A 612 -33.62 26.64 25.18
N ILE A 613 -32.34 26.90 24.87
CA ILE A 613 -31.41 25.96 24.21
C ILE A 613 -30.05 26.09 24.88
N CYS A 614 -29.45 24.95 25.23
CA CYS A 614 -28.11 24.87 25.82
C CYS A 614 -27.05 25.05 24.74
N GLY A 615 -26.06 25.91 24.99
CA GLY A 615 -24.88 26.15 24.16
C GLY A 615 -23.88 24.98 24.16
N ASP A 616 -23.89 24.16 25.21
CA ASP A 616 -23.01 22.99 25.34
C ASP A 616 -23.44 21.85 24.43
N THR A 617 -22.45 21.19 23.82
CA THR A 617 -22.62 19.95 23.07
C THR A 617 -21.81 18.82 23.70
N CYS A 618 -22.45 17.68 23.91
CA CYS A 618 -21.82 16.48 24.43
C CYS A 618 -22.12 15.27 23.53
N THR A 619 -21.13 14.41 23.31
CA THR A 619 -21.29 13.21 22.46
C THR A 619 -20.37 12.08 22.88
N VAL A 620 -20.78 10.85 22.56
CA VAL A 620 -20.02 9.63 22.78
C VAL A 620 -19.87 8.94 21.43
N ILE A 621 -18.62 8.72 21.01
CA ILE A 621 -18.32 8.21 19.67
C ILE A 621 -17.42 6.96 19.74
N PRO A 622 -17.79 5.86 19.08
CA PRO A 622 -16.87 4.75 18.88
C PRO A 622 -15.80 5.15 17.87
N LEU A 623 -14.54 4.84 18.17
CA LEU A 623 -13.37 5.16 17.35
C LEU A 623 -12.74 3.90 16.74
N TYR A 624 -11.78 4.12 15.84
CA TYR A 624 -10.93 3.07 15.30
C TYR A 624 -10.20 2.29 16.41
N LYS A 625 -9.89 1.00 16.20
CA LYS A 625 -9.17 0.11 17.15
C LYS A 625 -9.86 -0.18 18.48
N GLY A 626 -11.19 -0.17 18.56
CA GLY A 626 -11.89 -0.48 19.80
C GLY A 626 -11.68 0.58 20.89
N LYS A 627 -11.51 1.84 20.49
CA LYS A 627 -11.49 2.98 21.41
C LYS A 627 -12.85 3.66 21.44
N ILE A 628 -13.17 4.36 22.53
CA ILE A 628 -14.37 5.21 22.66
C ILE A 628 -13.92 6.61 23.04
N ALA A 629 -14.45 7.63 22.37
CA ALA A 629 -14.25 9.03 22.74
C ALA A 629 -15.50 9.57 23.43
N LEU A 630 -15.31 10.17 24.60
CA LEU A 630 -16.25 11.03 25.29
C LEU A 630 -15.86 12.47 24.96
N ILE A 631 -16.80 13.30 24.51
CA ILE A 631 -16.51 14.67 24.10
C ILE A 631 -17.55 15.62 24.70
N LEU A 632 -17.08 16.69 25.32
CA LEU A 632 -17.85 17.82 25.80
C LEU A 632 -17.24 19.11 25.26
N SER A 633 -18.07 20.00 24.74
CA SER A 633 -17.66 21.30 24.24
C SER A 633 -18.68 22.35 24.65
N ASP A 634 -18.19 23.38 25.31
CA ASP A 634 -18.94 24.60 25.61
C ASP A 634 -18.61 25.65 24.55
N GLY A 635 -19.66 26.26 23.99
CA GLY A 635 -19.56 27.30 22.98
C GLY A 635 -19.72 28.67 23.62
N MET A 636 -18.79 29.59 23.36
CA MET A 636 -18.80 30.91 23.98
C MET A 636 -20.14 31.64 23.77
N GLY A 637 -20.77 32.06 24.88
CA GLY A 637 -22.05 32.77 24.87
C GLY A 637 -23.18 31.89 25.42
N SER A 638 -24.41 32.09 24.94
CA SER A 638 -25.54 31.22 25.31
C SER A 638 -26.61 31.22 24.21
N GLY A 639 -27.45 30.18 24.21
CA GLY A 639 -28.54 30.04 23.25
C GLY A 639 -28.10 29.55 21.87
N LYS A 640 -28.88 29.93 20.83
CA LYS A 640 -28.78 29.30 19.48
C LYS A 640 -27.42 29.44 18.80
N LYS A 641 -26.71 30.55 18.98
CA LYS A 641 -25.42 30.80 18.31
C LYS A 641 -24.33 29.88 18.88
N ALA A 642 -24.18 29.88 20.20
CA ALA A 642 -23.27 28.99 20.93
C ALA A 642 -23.53 27.51 20.61
N ALA A 643 -24.81 27.10 20.62
CA ALA A 643 -25.20 25.73 20.30
C ALA A 643 -24.86 25.31 18.86
N LEU A 644 -24.90 26.24 17.90
CA LEU A 644 -24.55 25.95 16.51
C LEU A 644 -23.03 25.78 16.36
N GLU A 645 -22.25 26.61 17.05
CA GLU A 645 -20.79 26.60 17.01
C GLU A 645 -20.20 25.34 17.64
N SER A 646 -20.59 25.02 18.88
CA SER A 646 -20.15 23.80 19.57
C SER A 646 -20.55 22.55 18.77
N ASN A 647 -21.79 22.48 18.29
CA ASN A 647 -22.27 21.33 17.51
C ASN A 647 -21.55 21.17 16.17
N MET A 648 -21.21 22.27 15.48
CA MET A 648 -20.46 22.20 14.23
C MET A 648 -19.03 21.68 14.45
N ALA A 649 -18.33 22.20 15.48
CA ALA A 649 -16.99 21.75 15.84
C ALA A 649 -16.99 20.26 16.21
N ILE A 650 -17.93 19.83 17.05
CA ILE A 650 -18.05 18.43 17.47
C ILE A 650 -18.41 17.50 16.31
N LYS A 651 -19.35 17.89 15.43
CA LYS A 651 -19.68 17.08 14.25
C LYS A 651 -18.51 16.93 13.29
N PHE A 652 -17.71 17.98 13.11
CA PHE A 652 -16.53 17.92 12.25
C PHE A 652 -15.44 17.03 12.87
N LEU A 653 -15.15 17.21 14.16
CA LEU A 653 -14.22 16.36 14.91
C LEU A 653 -14.66 14.89 14.88
N GLN A 654 -15.94 14.61 15.12
CA GLN A 654 -16.52 13.27 15.04
C GLN A 654 -16.26 12.63 13.68
N ARG A 655 -16.43 13.37 12.58
CA ARG A 655 -16.17 12.86 11.24
C ARG A 655 -14.69 12.50 11.06
N LEU A 656 -13.77 13.38 11.44
CA LEU A 656 -12.32 13.12 11.33
C LEU A 656 -11.92 11.88 12.14
N LEU A 657 -12.35 11.80 13.40
CA LEU A 657 -12.05 10.69 14.30
C LEU A 657 -12.67 9.37 13.83
N SER A 658 -13.91 9.41 13.33
CA SER A 658 -14.57 8.22 12.76
C SER A 658 -13.82 7.69 11.54
N VAL A 659 -13.16 8.58 10.78
CA VAL A 659 -12.35 8.20 9.62
C VAL A 659 -11.02 7.55 10.00
N GLY A 660 -10.63 7.64 11.28
CA GLY A 660 -9.40 7.06 11.82
C GLY A 660 -8.23 8.03 11.89
N PHE A 661 -8.49 9.34 11.79
CA PHE A 661 -7.47 10.37 12.00
C PHE A 661 -6.92 10.28 13.43
N ASP A 662 -5.61 10.53 13.56
CA ASP A 662 -5.00 10.76 14.86
C ASP A 662 -5.72 11.88 15.63
N THR A 663 -5.90 11.68 16.94
CA THR A 663 -6.67 12.57 17.82
C THR A 663 -6.06 13.97 17.89
N THR A 664 -4.72 14.08 17.99
CA THR A 664 -4.06 15.38 18.02
C THR A 664 -4.14 16.11 16.68
N ILE A 665 -4.03 15.39 15.56
CA ILE A 665 -4.18 15.98 14.23
C ILE A 665 -5.62 16.44 14.00
N ALA A 666 -6.62 15.62 14.35
CA ALA A 666 -8.02 15.95 14.19
C ALA A 666 -8.40 17.23 14.95
N VAL A 667 -7.93 17.39 16.18
CA VAL A 667 -8.18 18.58 17.00
C VAL A 667 -7.47 19.81 16.42
N LYS A 668 -6.21 19.68 15.95
CA LYS A 668 -5.52 20.78 15.25
C LYS A 668 -6.27 21.22 13.99
N THR A 669 -6.77 20.27 13.20
CA THR A 669 -7.56 20.57 12.00
C THR A 669 -8.88 21.29 12.34
N VAL A 670 -9.55 20.91 13.43
CA VAL A 670 -10.75 21.61 13.91
C VAL A 670 -10.40 23.03 14.39
N ASN A 671 -9.28 23.22 15.10
CA ASN A 671 -8.79 24.54 15.50
C ASN A 671 -8.54 25.45 14.29
N SER A 672 -7.82 24.95 13.28
CA SER A 672 -7.56 25.69 12.05
C SER A 672 -8.86 26.03 11.31
N MET A 673 -9.86 25.13 11.32
CA MET A 673 -11.16 25.39 10.69
C MET A 673 -11.95 26.48 11.43
N LEU A 674 -11.86 26.53 12.76
CA LEU A 674 -12.51 27.57 13.56
C LEU A 674 -11.83 28.93 13.38
N LEU A 675 -10.51 28.96 13.19
CA LEU A 675 -9.75 30.18 12.86
C LEU A 675 -10.13 30.80 11.51
N LEU A 676 -10.78 30.06 10.59
CA LEU A 676 -11.27 30.63 9.33
C LEU A 676 -12.46 31.57 9.53
N ARG A 677 -13.12 31.53 10.69
CA ARG A 677 -14.22 32.43 11.03
C ARG A 677 -13.69 33.75 11.60
N THR A 678 -14.54 34.76 11.58
CA THR A 678 -14.21 36.11 12.01
C THR A 678 -13.71 36.10 13.47
N PRO A 679 -12.56 36.74 13.77
CA PRO A 679 -11.85 36.59 15.05
C PRO A 679 -12.63 37.02 16.31
N ASP A 680 -13.70 37.79 16.17
CA ASP A 680 -14.53 38.24 17.29
C ASP A 680 -15.64 37.25 17.72
N GLU A 681 -15.83 36.12 17.02
CA GLU A 681 -17.12 35.40 17.11
C GLU A 681 -17.10 33.88 17.30
N SER A 682 -15.98 33.15 17.38
CA SER A 682 -16.08 31.68 17.58
C SER A 682 -14.92 31.08 18.37
N PHE A 683 -15.11 30.99 19.69
CA PHE A 683 -14.28 30.19 20.58
C PHE A 683 -15.12 29.06 21.16
N VAL A 684 -14.57 27.84 21.10
CA VAL A 684 -15.20 26.67 21.71
C VAL A 684 -14.18 25.99 22.61
N THR A 685 -14.62 25.57 23.78
CA THR A 685 -13.82 24.71 24.63
C THR A 685 -13.95 23.27 24.11
N LEU A 686 -12.93 22.45 24.35
CA LEU A 686 -12.98 21.02 24.04
C LEU A 686 -12.41 20.22 25.19
N ASP A 687 -13.25 19.38 25.76
CA ASP A 687 -12.87 18.33 26.69
C ASP A 687 -13.15 16.98 26.03
N MET A 688 -12.10 16.17 25.86
CA MET A 688 -12.20 14.86 25.24
C MET A 688 -11.45 13.81 26.06
N ALA A 689 -12.10 12.68 26.31
CA ALA A 689 -11.47 11.50 26.92
C ALA A 689 -11.58 10.32 25.95
N VAL A 690 -10.43 9.78 25.53
CA VAL A 690 -10.34 8.63 24.61
C VAL A 690 -9.93 7.40 25.39
N ILE A 691 -10.84 6.44 25.52
CA ILE A 691 -10.69 5.23 26.33
C ILE A 691 -10.41 4.04 25.41
N ASP A 692 -9.30 3.33 25.63
CA ASP A 692 -9.05 2.01 25.06
C ASP A 692 -9.88 0.96 25.80
N THR A 693 -10.86 0.36 25.12
CA THR A 693 -11.79 -0.59 25.74
C THR A 693 -11.16 -1.95 26.05
N TYR A 694 -9.90 -2.18 25.68
CA TYR A 694 -9.17 -3.39 26.03
C TYR A 694 -8.22 -3.17 27.22
N SER A 695 -7.36 -2.14 27.14
CA SER A 695 -6.34 -1.89 28.16
C SER A 695 -6.84 -1.05 29.34
N GLY A 696 -7.86 -0.22 29.12
CA GLY A 696 -8.28 0.81 30.07
C GLY A 696 -7.40 2.06 30.04
N GLU A 697 -6.41 2.15 29.13
CA GLU A 697 -5.65 3.40 28.93
C GLU A 697 -6.60 4.49 28.41
N THR A 698 -6.63 5.63 29.10
CA THR A 698 -7.48 6.77 28.81
C THR A 698 -6.62 7.99 28.56
N GLU A 699 -6.78 8.60 27.38
CA GLU A 699 -6.10 9.83 26.99
C GLU A 699 -7.07 11.01 27.12
N PHE A 700 -6.74 11.97 27.98
CA PHE A 700 -7.50 13.20 28.16
C PHE A 700 -6.86 14.33 27.35
N LEU A 701 -7.67 14.96 26.50
CA LEU A 701 -7.33 16.14 25.71
C LEU A 701 -8.25 17.28 26.16
N LYS A 702 -7.66 18.28 26.79
CA LYS A 702 -8.36 19.46 27.30
C LYS A 702 -7.87 20.71 26.59
N ILE A 703 -8.77 21.57 26.15
CA ILE A 703 -8.45 22.83 25.48
C ILE A 703 -9.46 23.88 25.95
N GLY A 704 -9.02 24.75 26.85
CA GLY A 704 -9.86 25.79 27.47
C GLY A 704 -11.07 25.28 28.24
N ALA A 705 -11.13 23.98 28.57
CA ALA A 705 -12.29 23.35 29.17
C ALA A 705 -12.12 23.17 30.69
N ALA A 706 -13.25 23.03 31.39
CA ALA A 706 -13.29 22.79 32.83
C ALA A 706 -12.59 21.47 33.25
N PRO A 707 -12.23 21.31 34.54
CA PRO A 707 -11.64 20.07 35.05
C PRO A 707 -12.57 18.86 34.89
N SER A 708 -11.97 17.69 34.62
CA SER A 708 -12.68 16.40 34.64
C SER A 708 -12.23 15.57 35.82
N PHE A 709 -13.01 14.57 36.19
CA PHE A 709 -12.78 13.78 37.40
C PHE A 709 -12.84 12.29 37.08
N ILE A 710 -11.94 11.53 37.70
CA ILE A 710 -12.03 10.07 37.75
C ILE A 710 -12.36 9.70 39.19
N LYS A 711 -13.52 9.06 39.39
CA LYS A 711 -13.93 8.53 40.68
C LYS A 711 -13.69 7.03 40.71
N ARG A 712 -12.81 6.60 41.61
CA ARG A 712 -12.52 5.20 41.95
C ARG A 712 -12.99 4.93 43.36
N VAL A 713 -14.16 4.30 43.50
CA VAL A 713 -14.79 4.04 44.80
C VAL A 713 -15.01 5.33 45.60
N ARG A 714 -14.08 5.69 46.50
CA ARG A 714 -14.10 6.94 47.30
C ARG A 714 -12.99 7.92 46.92
N GLU A 715 -12.02 7.48 46.12
CA GLU A 715 -10.97 8.36 45.62
C GLU A 715 -11.48 9.12 44.41
N VAL A 716 -11.14 10.40 44.35
CA VAL A 716 -11.49 11.28 43.22
C VAL A 716 -10.21 11.96 42.77
N MET A 717 -9.80 11.65 41.55
CA MET A 717 -8.66 12.24 40.87
C MET A 717 -9.17 13.35 39.94
N THR A 718 -8.53 14.51 39.98
CA THR A 718 -8.89 15.65 39.13
C THR A 718 -7.92 15.77 37.97
N ILE A 719 -8.46 15.79 36.75
CA ILE A 719 -7.73 15.98 35.51
C ILE A 719 -7.85 17.46 35.12
N LYS A 720 -6.73 18.18 35.15
CA LYS A 720 -6.60 19.58 34.71
C LYS A 720 -5.52 19.67 33.65
N SER A 721 -5.68 20.53 32.64
CA SER A 721 -4.57 20.95 31.77
C SER A 721 -4.45 22.48 31.79
N SER A 722 -3.29 22.97 31.36
CA SER A 722 -2.98 24.40 31.28
C SER A 722 -3.16 24.99 29.86
N SER A 723 -3.98 24.36 29.01
CA SER A 723 -4.14 24.75 27.58
C SER A 723 -5.31 25.72 27.38
N LEU A 724 -5.04 26.80 26.62
CA LEU A 724 -6.01 27.85 26.24
C LEU A 724 -7.10 27.31 25.28
N PRO A 725 -8.30 27.92 25.21
CA PRO A 725 -9.41 27.49 24.34
C PRO A 725 -9.08 27.39 22.83
N ILE A 726 -9.87 26.59 22.10
CA ILE A 726 -9.73 26.43 20.64
C ILE A 726 -10.22 27.71 19.94
N GLY A 727 -9.47 28.17 18.93
CA GLY A 727 -9.82 29.30 18.09
C GLY A 727 -9.01 30.58 18.34
N ILE A 728 -8.14 30.63 19.35
CA ILE A 728 -7.38 31.85 19.71
C ILE A 728 -5.95 31.85 19.13
N LEU A 729 -5.28 30.69 19.07
CA LEU A 729 -3.86 30.59 18.74
C LEU A 729 -3.62 29.73 17.49
N GLN A 730 -2.75 30.23 16.60
CA GLN A 730 -2.33 29.55 15.36
C GLN A 730 -1.58 28.23 15.65
N GLN A 731 -1.00 28.06 16.84
CA GLN A 731 -0.32 26.84 17.28
C GLN A 731 -0.74 26.46 18.70
N ILE A 732 -1.52 25.39 18.84
CA ILE A 732 -1.86 24.78 20.13
C ILE A 732 -0.94 23.58 20.35
N GLU A 733 -0.09 23.64 21.38
CA GLU A 733 0.58 22.45 21.92
C GLU A 733 -0.40 21.65 22.77
N ILE A 734 -0.97 20.60 22.17
CA ILE A 734 -1.86 19.68 22.87
C ILE A 734 -0.99 18.60 23.52
N LYS A 735 -0.89 18.61 24.85
CA LYS A 735 -0.26 17.51 25.61
C LYS A 735 -1.35 16.62 26.19
N PRO A 736 -1.56 15.39 25.65
CA PRO A 736 -2.53 14.47 26.20
C PRO A 736 -2.07 13.99 27.59
N LEU A 737 -2.99 13.97 28.54
CA LEU A 737 -2.79 13.37 29.87
C LEU A 737 -3.24 11.91 29.81
N LYS A 738 -2.40 10.99 30.28
CA LYS A 738 -2.66 9.55 30.21
C LYS A 738 -2.95 9.00 31.60
N GLU A 739 -4.06 8.30 31.73
CA GLU A 739 -4.47 7.60 32.95
C GLU A 739 -4.93 6.19 32.63
N ILE A 740 -5.00 5.31 33.63
CA ILE A 740 -5.52 3.95 33.47
C ILE A 740 -6.80 3.80 34.29
N VAL A 741 -7.91 3.59 33.60
CA VAL A 741 -9.20 3.27 34.22
C VAL A 741 -9.38 1.77 34.37
N VAL A 742 -10.05 1.37 35.43
CA VAL A 742 -10.38 -0.02 35.74
C VAL A 742 -11.88 -0.20 35.86
N GLU A 743 -12.33 -1.44 35.95
CA GLU A 743 -13.73 -1.76 36.18
C GLU A 743 -14.27 -1.06 37.44
N GLY A 744 -15.45 -0.46 37.30
CA GLY A 744 -16.13 0.28 38.36
C GLY A 744 -15.76 1.77 38.44
N ASP A 745 -14.73 2.22 37.71
CA ASP A 745 -14.37 3.64 37.66
C ASP A 745 -15.44 4.45 36.94
N PHE A 746 -15.64 5.68 37.42
CA PHE A 746 -16.46 6.68 36.76
C PHE A 746 -15.57 7.81 36.24
N ILE A 747 -15.73 8.18 34.97
CA ILE A 747 -15.19 9.39 34.38
C ILE A 747 -16.32 10.42 34.36
N ILE A 748 -16.08 11.59 34.92
CA ILE A 748 -17.04 12.69 35.02
C ILE A 748 -16.46 13.89 34.30
N MET A 749 -17.16 14.39 33.29
CA MET A 749 -16.83 15.58 32.52
C MET A 749 -17.94 16.61 32.72
N VAL A 750 -17.59 17.87 32.93
CA VAL A 750 -18.54 18.94 33.26
C VAL A 750 -18.18 20.22 32.51
N SER A 751 -19.17 21.06 32.21
CA SER A 751 -18.91 22.44 31.75
C SER A 751 -18.54 23.35 32.92
N ASP A 752 -18.00 24.53 32.60
CA ASP A 752 -17.69 25.58 33.57
C ASP A 752 -18.92 26.04 34.36
N GLY A 753 -20.10 26.06 33.73
CA GLY A 753 -21.38 26.35 34.38
C GLY A 753 -21.72 25.45 35.58
N ILE A 754 -21.08 24.27 35.71
CA ILE A 754 -21.17 23.42 36.92
C ILE A 754 -20.09 23.77 37.95
N VAL A 755 -18.83 23.90 37.51
CA VAL A 755 -17.70 24.07 38.43
C VAL A 755 -17.72 25.45 39.09
N ASP A 756 -18.16 26.48 38.38
CA ASP A 756 -18.09 27.88 38.80
C ASP A 756 -19.29 28.38 39.62
N VAL A 757 -20.25 27.50 39.95
CA VAL A 757 -21.43 27.82 40.77
C VAL A 757 -21.10 28.43 42.15
N PRO A 758 -20.16 27.91 42.96
CA PRO A 758 -19.90 28.46 44.29
C PRO A 758 -19.31 29.88 44.21
N GLN A 759 -19.73 30.82 45.06
CA GLN A 759 -19.19 32.19 45.03
C GLN A 759 -17.84 32.37 45.75
N SER A 760 -17.49 31.47 46.69
CA SER A 760 -16.23 31.48 47.45
C SER A 760 -15.10 30.74 46.71
N SER A 761 -13.93 31.37 46.57
CA SER A 761 -12.76 30.81 45.85
C SER A 761 -12.22 29.50 46.43
N LEU A 762 -12.36 29.27 47.74
CA LEU A 762 -11.93 28.04 48.43
C LEU A 762 -12.84 26.83 48.15
N ASP A 763 -14.13 27.05 47.87
CA ASP A 763 -15.10 25.98 47.59
C ASP A 763 -15.19 25.65 46.10
N LYS A 764 -14.95 26.64 45.22
CA LYS A 764 -15.00 26.47 43.74
C LYS A 764 -14.18 25.29 43.25
N GLU A 765 -12.94 25.14 43.68
CA GLU A 765 -12.05 24.12 43.12
C GLU A 765 -12.32 22.69 43.63
N ASN A 766 -13.06 22.53 44.74
CA ASN A 766 -13.12 21.25 45.46
C ASN A 766 -14.54 20.76 45.77
N TRP A 767 -15.60 21.57 45.58
CA TRP A 767 -16.95 21.16 45.96
C TRP A 767 -17.39 19.88 45.23
N LEU A 768 -17.16 19.80 43.91
CA LEU A 768 -17.56 18.66 43.09
C LEU A 768 -16.76 17.41 43.47
N ALA A 769 -15.45 17.54 43.67
CA ALA A 769 -14.63 16.44 44.17
C ALA A 769 -15.11 15.93 45.53
N ASN A 770 -15.44 16.84 46.46
CA ASN A 770 -15.96 16.50 47.79
C ASN A 770 -17.37 15.90 47.75
N PHE A 771 -18.21 16.31 46.80
CA PHE A 771 -19.52 15.71 46.54
C PHE A 771 -19.36 14.26 46.02
N LEU A 772 -18.50 14.07 45.02
CA LEU A 772 -18.21 12.77 44.42
C LEU A 772 -17.64 11.76 45.43
N ARG A 773 -16.80 12.20 46.37
CA ARG A 773 -16.25 11.37 47.47
C ARG A 773 -17.32 10.85 48.42
N ARG A 774 -18.40 11.62 48.63
CA ARG A 774 -19.49 11.30 49.57
C ARG A 774 -20.61 10.45 48.95
N GLY A 775 -20.85 10.60 47.65
CA GLY A 775 -21.93 9.88 46.96
C GLY A 775 -21.66 8.37 46.79
N VAL A 776 -22.69 7.55 46.98
CA VAL A 776 -22.69 6.12 46.62
C VAL A 776 -23.49 5.98 45.33
N ASN A 777 -22.79 5.79 44.20
CA ASN A 777 -23.40 5.87 42.88
C ASN A 777 -23.15 4.58 42.11
N THR A 778 -24.22 3.99 41.59
CA THR A 778 -24.16 2.71 40.85
C THR A 778 -24.45 2.88 39.35
N LYS A 779 -25.26 3.89 38.99
CA LYS A 779 -25.67 4.18 37.60
C LYS A 779 -25.15 5.55 37.13
N PRO A 780 -24.60 5.66 35.92
CA PRO A 780 -24.02 6.91 35.42
C PRO A 780 -25.05 8.02 35.23
N GLN A 781 -26.25 7.72 34.70
CA GLN A 781 -27.32 8.71 34.51
C GLN A 781 -27.79 9.35 35.82
N ALA A 782 -28.02 8.52 36.85
CA ALA A 782 -28.44 9.02 38.16
C ALA A 782 -27.36 9.92 38.79
N LEU A 783 -26.08 9.60 38.58
CA LEU A 783 -24.98 10.46 39.05
C LEU A 783 -24.95 11.80 38.32
N ALA A 784 -25.14 11.80 36.98
CA ALA A 784 -25.19 13.04 36.21
C ALA A 784 -26.31 13.96 36.70
N GLU A 785 -27.51 13.41 36.92
CA GLU A 785 -28.68 14.14 37.44
C GLU A 785 -28.46 14.66 38.87
N GLN A 786 -27.81 13.88 39.74
CA GLN A 786 -27.49 14.30 41.10
C GLN A 786 -26.49 15.44 41.14
N ILE A 787 -25.45 15.42 40.29
CA ILE A 787 -24.48 16.52 40.19
C ILE A 787 -25.19 17.78 39.71
N LEU A 788 -26.00 17.67 38.67
CA LEU A 788 -26.74 18.79 38.09
C LEU A 788 -27.73 19.39 39.11
N ALA A 789 -28.49 18.55 39.83
CA ALA A 789 -29.42 18.99 40.86
C ALA A 789 -28.70 19.68 42.02
N GLN A 790 -27.53 19.16 42.45
CA GLN A 790 -26.73 19.79 43.49
C GLN A 790 -26.20 21.17 43.05
N ALA A 791 -25.73 21.29 41.80
CA ALA A 791 -25.31 22.56 41.23
C ALA A 791 -26.47 23.58 41.20
N LEU A 792 -27.66 23.15 40.77
CA LEU A 792 -28.86 24.00 40.74
C LEU A 792 -29.30 24.45 42.14
N LEU A 793 -29.20 23.58 43.15
CA LEU A 793 -29.48 23.96 44.54
C LEU A 793 -28.49 25.01 45.05
N MET A 794 -27.21 24.86 44.72
CA MET A 794 -26.15 25.79 45.11
C MET A 794 -26.27 27.15 44.40
N SER A 795 -26.86 27.19 43.20
CA SER A 795 -27.13 28.43 42.45
C SER A 795 -28.44 29.12 42.85
N GLY A 796 -29.11 28.68 43.92
CA GLY A 796 -30.37 29.25 44.36
C GLY A 796 -31.54 28.95 43.40
N ASN A 797 -31.50 27.81 42.74
CA ASN A 797 -32.50 27.35 41.77
C ASN A 797 -32.58 28.20 40.50
N ARG A 798 -31.49 28.90 40.14
CA ARG A 798 -31.36 29.71 38.92
C ARG A 798 -30.18 29.24 38.09
N VAL A 799 -30.32 29.28 36.77
CA VAL A 799 -29.31 28.81 35.82
C VAL A 799 -28.65 30.03 35.16
N HIS A 800 -27.54 30.48 35.73
CA HIS A 800 -26.80 31.66 35.26
C HIS A 800 -25.99 31.41 34.00
N ASP A 801 -25.62 30.15 33.77
CA ASP A 801 -24.89 29.70 32.59
C ASP A 801 -25.32 28.29 32.18
N ASP A 802 -24.95 27.87 30.98
CA ASP A 802 -25.25 26.53 30.49
C ASP A 802 -24.54 25.46 31.36
N MET A 803 -25.31 24.50 31.86
CA MET A 803 -24.84 23.48 32.80
C MET A 803 -24.92 22.11 32.16
N THR A 804 -23.78 21.44 31.96
CA THR A 804 -23.74 20.09 31.39
C THR A 804 -22.85 19.16 32.20
N VAL A 805 -23.35 17.94 32.42
CA VAL A 805 -22.63 16.86 33.11
C VAL A 805 -22.70 15.60 32.25
N MET A 806 -21.54 15.02 31.94
CA MET A 806 -21.41 13.70 31.34
C MET A 806 -20.70 12.77 32.32
N VAL A 807 -21.28 11.59 32.52
CA VAL A 807 -20.72 10.53 33.35
C VAL A 807 -20.58 9.27 32.51
N ALA A 808 -19.40 8.66 32.54
CA ALA A 808 -19.13 7.37 31.92
C ALA A 808 -18.64 6.39 32.98
N LYS A 809 -19.21 5.20 33.01
CA LYS A 809 -18.84 4.11 33.91
C LYS A 809 -18.17 3.00 33.11
N VAL A 810 -17.02 2.56 33.59
CA VAL A 810 -16.28 1.43 33.02
C VAL A 810 -16.84 0.14 33.61
N ALA A 811 -17.57 -0.63 32.80
CA ALA A 811 -18.12 -1.94 33.17
C ALA A 811 -17.34 -3.07 32.50
N GLN A 812 -17.35 -4.27 33.06
CA GLN A 812 -16.78 -5.44 32.41
C GLN A 812 -17.68 -5.89 31.25
N ASN A 813 -17.08 -6.17 30.11
CA ASN A 813 -17.82 -6.74 28.99
C ASN A 813 -18.10 -8.22 29.27
N THR A 814 -19.37 -8.62 29.36
CA THR A 814 -19.78 -10.00 29.68
C THR A 814 -19.70 -10.95 28.49
N ASP A 815 -19.42 -10.44 27.28
CA ASP A 815 -19.33 -11.22 26.04
C ASP A 815 -17.91 -11.79 25.76
N VAL A 816 -16.99 -11.69 26.72
CA VAL A 816 -15.56 -12.07 26.59
C VAL A 816 -15.29 -13.51 27.04
#